data_AF-A0A350YII0-F1
#
_entry.id   AF-A0A350YII0-F1
#
_cell.length_a   1.000
_cell.length_b   1.000
_cell.length_c   1.000
_cell.angle_alpha   90.00
_cell.angle_beta   90.00
_cell.angle_gamma   90.00
#
_symmetry.space_group_name_H-M   'P 1'
#
loop_
_entity.id
_entity.type
_entity.pdbx_description
1 polymer ?
#
loop_
_entity_poly.entity_id
_entity_poly.type
_entity_poly.pdbx_seq_one_letter_code
_entity_poly.pdbx_strand_id
1 'polypeptide(L)'
;MWSETKPDHPIIAAGSTGSVPAVARLMKAIAGLPRGEVILPALDLSLDEDGWQAVSETHAQFTMKSWLETAAVKREAVGAWENVSVQNAPRVRLLQETMCPAEVSDRWQKLTAQDIPPDAIRGLEALALDHGREEAEVIALRLRGALEEAGKTAALVTPDRALAARVAAALTRWGIAVNDSAGAPLDALPVGRFLVEAIKAAAKSADPIDYLTLLKHPLTAAGIGSAQAQHCTRSAEEKVWRGVRRTDGLHSAAIAMEEGEARAWLLQLAKTFKPITEAWYDKKPLAQWIDDTVALVEGLATTDSEAGVARLWRGEDGEAAAAWLNEWRGAAEGFLPLDGADYLALFEELMHQVAVRPAYGQHPRLSILGPLEARLLHHDLIILGGLNEGTWPPDAPVDPWLSRPMKKQWGLPLPERRIGLSAHDFACLASAPCVMMTRSRRSGGSPAVPSRFWVQLETVLQAAGMGLDSLVPSQPWRDWARAMDTPDGAPAPCLPPAPCPPLAARPTRLSVTEIGTWLSNPYAIYAKHVLKLKKLEPIDAPPSMADFGTIVHAALEAYVKEADLGVEVLLAHGRAAFAPFADRPQVMAFWWPRFERMAAWFVAHEEERRAKGITPLAVEAKGLLSFGSLSLSGRVDRMDLGADGAVEIIDYKTGAVPKLTQVMAGYEPQLALLALMAQAGAFEGIEPQEVAKLSYWALMEKKEEKREMNFANDIDAQCEKAREGLEALIAVFADPATPYTAVPKPQVQPRFNDYAHLSRLAEWGGAQEGGEE
;
A
#
# COMPACT_ATOMS: atom_id res chain seq x y z
N MET A 1 48.03 31.99 -1.43
CA MET A 1 47.58 32.56 -2.72
C MET A 1 47.04 34.00 -2.58
N TRP A 2 45.76 34.29 -2.31
CA TRP A 2 45.27 35.68 -2.31
C TRP A 2 45.86 36.60 -1.22
N SER A 3 46.35 36.04 -0.12
CA SER A 3 47.10 36.80 0.89
C SER A 3 48.51 37.21 0.44
N GLU A 4 49.10 36.49 -0.52
CA GLU A 4 50.45 36.72 -1.05
C GLU A 4 50.40 37.50 -2.38
N THR A 5 49.37 37.27 -3.18
CA THR A 5 49.16 37.93 -4.48
C THR A 5 47.70 38.38 -4.57
N LYS A 6 47.48 39.68 -4.32
CA LYS A 6 46.15 40.29 -4.28
C LYS A 6 45.64 40.52 -5.71
N PRO A 7 44.45 40.03 -6.08
CA PRO A 7 43.82 40.35 -7.36
C PRO A 7 43.58 41.86 -7.51
N ASP A 8 43.64 42.35 -8.74
CA ASP A 8 43.40 43.75 -9.13
C ASP A 8 41.97 44.02 -9.65
N HIS A 9 41.17 42.97 -9.77
CA HIS A 9 39.77 42.97 -10.18
C HIS A 9 38.84 42.67 -9.00
N PRO A 10 37.54 43.04 -9.09
CA PRO A 10 36.59 42.79 -8.02
C PRO A 10 36.39 41.30 -7.73
N ILE A 11 36.40 40.94 -6.45
CA ILE A 11 36.03 39.59 -5.96
C ILE A 11 34.88 39.74 -4.97
N ILE A 12 33.73 39.15 -5.26
CA ILE A 12 32.52 39.32 -4.46
C ILE A 12 32.07 37.96 -3.91
N ALA A 13 31.82 37.89 -2.61
CA ALA A 13 31.12 36.76 -1.98
C ALA A 13 29.72 37.20 -1.55
N ALA A 14 28.68 36.63 -2.14
CA ALA A 14 27.28 36.99 -1.88
C ALA A 14 26.44 35.78 -1.46
N GLY A 15 25.45 36.01 -0.58
CA GLY A 15 24.43 35.01 -0.22
C GLY A 15 24.88 33.90 0.73
N SER A 16 26.14 33.91 1.16
CA SER A 16 26.65 33.02 2.20
C SER A 16 26.53 33.69 3.57
N THR A 17 26.08 32.94 4.56
CA THR A 17 26.07 33.39 5.97
C THR A 17 27.39 33.09 6.69
N GLY A 18 28.33 32.38 6.04
CA GLY A 18 29.57 31.93 6.68
C GLY A 18 29.40 30.66 7.52
N SER A 19 28.42 29.81 7.18
CA SER A 19 28.09 28.62 7.98
C SER A 19 29.21 27.57 8.00
N VAL A 20 29.89 27.37 6.88
CA VAL A 20 30.97 26.40 6.74
C VAL A 20 32.32 27.06 7.07
N PRO A 21 33.17 26.49 7.95
CA PRO A 21 34.44 27.13 8.33
C PRO A 21 35.37 27.47 7.16
N ALA A 22 35.42 26.62 6.13
CA ALA A 22 36.20 26.90 4.93
C ALA A 22 35.67 28.13 4.17
N VAL A 23 34.34 28.23 4.02
CA VAL A 23 33.67 29.37 3.38
C VAL A 23 33.82 30.63 4.22
N ALA A 24 33.72 30.54 5.55
CA ALA A 24 33.95 31.67 6.47
C ALA A 24 35.37 32.25 6.31
N ARG A 25 36.40 31.39 6.23
CA ARG A 25 37.79 31.81 5.97
C ARG A 25 37.94 32.45 4.59
N LEU A 26 37.29 31.90 3.57
CA LEU A 26 37.28 32.46 2.22
C LEU A 26 36.64 33.85 2.21
N MET A 27 35.46 34.01 2.81
CA MET A 27 34.78 35.30 2.96
C MET A 27 35.66 36.32 3.69
N LYS A 28 36.33 35.91 4.78
CA LYS A 28 37.28 36.78 5.49
C LYS A 28 38.45 37.21 4.61
N ALA A 29 39.00 36.29 3.81
CA ALA A 29 40.08 36.61 2.87
C ALA A 29 39.60 37.61 1.80
N ILE A 30 38.39 37.41 1.26
CA ILE A 30 37.77 38.30 0.27
C ILE A 30 37.55 39.70 0.88
N ALA A 31 36.98 39.81 2.08
CA ALA A 31 36.78 41.09 2.76
C ALA A 31 38.08 41.88 2.99
N GLY A 32 39.24 41.22 3.02
CA GLY A 32 40.56 41.86 3.15
C GLY A 32 41.23 42.26 1.83
N LEU A 33 40.62 41.98 0.68
CA LEU A 33 41.16 42.36 -0.63
C LEU A 33 40.87 43.84 -0.94
N PRO A 34 41.72 44.54 -1.71
CA PRO A 34 41.54 45.96 -2.03
C PRO A 34 40.23 46.26 -2.79
N ARG A 35 39.73 45.28 -3.56
CA ARG A 35 38.47 45.33 -4.32
C ARG A 35 37.58 44.13 -3.97
N GLY A 36 37.68 43.63 -2.74
CA GLY A 36 36.90 42.50 -2.28
C GLY A 36 35.66 42.94 -1.52
N GLU A 37 34.53 42.30 -1.77
CA GLU A 37 33.26 42.61 -1.12
C GLU A 37 32.59 41.33 -0.59
N VAL A 38 31.97 41.43 0.58
CA VAL A 38 31.16 40.37 1.18
C VAL A 38 29.76 40.91 1.43
N ILE A 39 28.77 40.28 0.80
CA ILE A 39 27.35 40.61 0.95
C ILE A 39 26.71 39.61 1.90
N LEU A 40 26.37 40.09 3.10
CA LEU A 40 25.64 39.29 4.09
C LEU A 40 24.13 39.39 3.82
N PRO A 41 23.43 38.27 3.58
CA PRO A 41 21.98 38.29 3.38
C PRO A 41 21.28 38.60 4.71
N ALA A 42 20.36 39.57 4.72
CA ALA A 42 19.46 39.85 5.85
C ALA A 42 20.14 40.00 7.23
N LEU A 43 21.31 40.65 7.29
CA LEU A 43 21.93 41.04 8.57
C LEU A 43 21.05 42.08 9.28
N ASP A 44 20.69 41.80 10.53
CA ASP A 44 19.86 42.70 11.33
C ASP A 44 20.68 43.78 12.04
N LEU A 45 20.65 44.99 11.47
CA LEU A 45 21.27 46.18 12.05
C LEU A 45 20.37 46.91 13.06
N SER A 46 19.11 46.49 13.22
CA SER A 46 18.12 47.13 14.11
C SER A 46 18.08 46.54 15.52
N LEU A 47 18.61 45.33 15.70
CA LEU A 47 18.65 44.68 17.01
C LEU A 47 19.52 45.50 17.98
N ASP A 48 19.03 45.76 19.18
CA ASP A 48 19.79 46.43 20.23
C ASP A 48 20.96 45.56 20.73
N GLU A 49 21.88 46.14 21.51
CA GLU A 49 23.07 45.42 21.97
C GLU A 49 22.70 44.23 22.87
N ASP A 50 21.72 44.40 23.77
CA ASP A 50 21.24 43.31 24.62
C ASP A 50 20.67 42.15 23.79
N GLY A 51 19.85 42.46 22.78
CA GLY A 51 19.36 41.45 21.83
C GLY A 51 20.47 40.81 21.01
N TRP A 52 21.45 41.58 20.54
CA TRP A 52 22.59 41.05 19.79
C TRP A 52 23.44 40.10 20.63
N GLN A 53 23.65 40.41 21.90
CA GLN A 53 24.35 39.51 22.83
C GLN A 53 23.53 38.24 23.10
N ALA A 54 22.20 38.32 23.17
CA ALA A 54 21.30 37.19 23.36
C ALA A 54 21.17 36.24 22.14
N VAL A 55 21.67 36.63 20.96
CA VAL A 55 21.68 35.76 19.77
C VAL A 55 22.39 34.43 20.05
N SER A 56 21.62 33.35 20.14
CA SER A 56 22.05 31.97 20.42
C SER A 56 22.07 31.11 19.14
N GLU A 57 22.58 29.88 19.20
CA GLU A 57 22.77 29.02 18.01
C GLU A 57 21.49 28.72 17.21
N THR A 58 20.33 28.80 17.86
CA THR A 58 19.01 28.58 17.26
C THR A 58 18.43 29.83 16.59
N HIS A 59 19.08 30.99 16.69
CA HIS A 59 18.60 32.26 16.19
C HIS A 59 19.04 32.53 14.74
N ALA A 60 18.19 33.23 13.96
CA ALA A 60 18.40 33.54 12.54
C ALA A 60 19.73 34.27 12.24
N GLN A 61 20.19 35.10 13.16
CA GLN A 61 21.40 35.92 13.01
C GLN A 61 22.70 35.24 13.49
N PHE A 62 22.62 34.08 14.14
CA PHE A 62 23.78 33.48 14.82
C PHE A 62 24.98 33.22 13.92
N THR A 63 24.73 32.66 12.74
CA THR A 63 25.82 32.28 11.84
C THR A 63 26.56 33.51 11.30
N MET A 64 25.85 34.62 11.05
CA MET A 64 26.47 35.89 10.66
C MET A 64 27.17 36.58 11.84
N LYS A 65 26.59 36.53 13.04
CA LYS A 65 27.25 37.01 14.28
C LYS A 65 28.60 36.31 14.48
N SER A 66 28.61 34.98 14.43
CA SER A 66 29.83 34.17 14.55
C SER A 66 30.86 34.47 13.46
N TRP A 67 30.40 34.73 12.22
CA TRP A 67 31.28 35.15 11.14
C TRP A 67 31.89 36.53 11.38
N LEU A 68 31.11 37.52 11.80
CA LEU A 68 31.59 38.87 12.12
C LEU A 68 32.64 38.85 13.24
N GLU A 69 32.41 38.07 14.29
CA GLU A 69 33.37 37.82 15.37
C GLU A 69 34.67 37.20 14.83
N THR A 70 34.56 36.19 13.97
CA THR A 70 35.71 35.53 13.34
C THR A 70 36.48 36.47 12.40
N ALA A 71 35.77 37.35 11.70
CA ALA A 71 36.32 38.36 10.82
C ALA A 71 36.93 39.55 11.59
N ALA A 72 36.64 39.68 12.89
CA ALA A 72 36.95 40.85 13.72
C ALA A 72 36.34 42.15 13.17
N VAL A 73 35.12 42.06 12.61
CA VAL A 73 34.36 43.18 12.07
C VAL A 73 33.19 43.46 13.00
N LYS A 74 33.04 44.73 13.42
CA LYS A 74 31.88 45.16 14.20
C LYS A 74 30.64 45.20 13.31
N ARG A 75 29.47 44.86 13.86
CA ARG A 75 28.21 44.87 13.12
C ARG A 75 27.90 46.24 12.52
N GLU A 76 28.19 47.31 13.25
CA GLU A 76 27.95 48.70 12.83
C GLU A 76 28.87 49.14 11.67
N ALA A 77 29.96 48.40 11.43
CA ALA A 77 30.85 48.64 10.30
C ALA A 77 30.32 48.03 9.00
N VAL A 78 29.27 47.19 9.07
CA VAL A 78 28.61 46.64 7.88
C VAL A 78 27.65 47.68 7.32
N GLY A 79 28.00 48.24 6.16
CA GLY A 79 27.14 49.18 5.44
C GLY A 79 25.93 48.51 4.81
N ALA A 80 24.85 49.28 4.63
CA ALA A 80 23.75 48.86 3.76
C ALA A 80 24.24 48.79 2.30
N TRP A 81 23.74 47.81 1.55
CA TRP A 81 24.07 47.68 0.13
C TRP A 81 23.52 48.87 -0.66
N GLU A 82 24.41 49.61 -1.34
CA GLU A 82 24.06 50.86 -2.01
C GLU A 82 23.02 50.66 -3.13
N ASN A 83 22.18 51.68 -3.37
CA ASN A 83 21.18 51.74 -4.45
C ASN A 83 20.08 50.65 -4.42
N VAL A 84 19.84 50.02 -3.27
CA VAL A 84 18.72 49.08 -3.10
C VAL A 84 17.63 49.74 -2.27
N SER A 85 16.44 49.91 -2.85
CA SER A 85 15.24 50.21 -2.07
C SER A 85 14.74 48.93 -1.42
N VAL A 86 14.57 48.94 -0.10
CA VAL A 86 13.93 47.81 0.61
C VAL A 86 12.45 47.81 0.23
N GLN A 87 12.08 46.95 -0.73
CA GLN A 87 10.74 46.95 -1.34
C GLN A 87 9.60 46.66 -0.34
N ASN A 88 9.90 46.06 0.83
CA ASN A 88 8.94 45.83 1.92
C ASN A 88 9.51 46.13 3.31
N ALA A 89 10.01 47.35 3.55
CA ALA A 89 10.57 47.70 4.87
C ALA A 89 9.63 47.38 6.07
N PRO A 90 8.29 47.58 5.99
CA PRO A 90 7.38 47.17 7.06
C PRO A 90 7.35 45.65 7.33
N ARG A 91 7.37 44.80 6.29
CA ARG A 91 7.42 43.33 6.41
C ARG A 91 8.72 42.88 7.06
N VAL A 92 9.84 43.49 6.67
CA VAL A 92 11.16 43.21 7.26
C VAL A 92 11.14 43.52 8.75
N ARG A 93 10.54 44.64 9.17
CA ARG A 93 10.40 45.00 10.58
C ARG A 93 9.57 43.98 11.37
N LEU A 94 8.45 43.53 10.81
CA LEU A 94 7.63 42.45 11.40
C LEU A 94 8.45 41.17 11.61
N LEU A 95 9.25 40.76 10.62
CA LEU A 95 10.05 39.53 10.70
C LEU A 95 11.25 39.68 11.63
N GLN A 96 11.87 40.86 11.72
CA GLN A 96 12.89 41.17 12.72
C GLN A 96 12.33 41.01 14.14
N GLU A 97 11.12 41.51 14.41
CA GLU A 97 10.47 41.30 15.71
C GLU A 97 10.03 39.86 15.92
N THR A 98 9.56 39.17 14.88
CA THR A 98 9.20 37.74 14.94
C THR A 98 10.41 36.87 15.31
N MET A 99 11.59 37.22 14.79
CA MET A 99 12.83 36.48 15.06
C MET A 99 13.53 36.91 16.35
N CYS A 100 13.00 37.89 17.09
CA CYS A 100 13.59 38.39 18.34
C CYS A 100 14.02 37.25 19.29
N PRO A 101 15.23 37.29 19.89
CA PRO A 101 15.62 36.31 20.90
C PRO A 101 14.62 36.26 22.06
N ALA A 102 14.36 35.06 22.57
CA ALA A 102 13.36 34.82 23.61
C ALA A 102 13.71 35.53 24.92
N GLU A 103 15.00 35.74 25.19
CA GLU A 103 15.52 36.40 26.39
C GLU A 103 15.15 37.89 26.46
N VAL A 104 14.80 38.51 25.33
CA VAL A 104 14.42 39.93 25.23
C VAL A 104 13.01 40.14 24.67
N SER A 105 12.21 39.06 24.55
CA SER A 105 10.86 39.12 23.96
C SER A 105 9.82 39.84 24.82
N ASP A 106 10.12 40.17 26.09
CA ASP A 106 9.27 41.00 26.94
C ASP A 106 8.93 42.36 26.29
N ARG A 107 9.77 42.82 25.36
CA ARG A 107 9.53 44.02 24.56
C ARG A 107 8.26 43.96 23.71
N TRP A 108 7.77 42.76 23.38
CA TRP A 108 6.52 42.62 22.64
C TRP A 108 5.32 43.21 23.37
N GLN A 109 5.34 43.27 24.71
CA GLN A 109 4.28 43.95 25.49
C GLN A 109 4.17 45.45 25.20
N LYS A 110 5.23 46.05 24.63
CA LYS A 110 5.32 47.47 24.30
C LYS A 110 5.14 47.74 22.81
N LEU A 111 5.03 46.70 21.97
CA LEU A 111 4.82 46.87 20.54
C LEU A 111 3.44 47.49 20.30
N THR A 112 3.39 48.41 19.35
CA THR A 112 2.17 49.08 18.93
C THR A 112 1.98 48.96 17.43
N ALA A 113 0.80 49.34 16.95
CA ALA A 113 0.53 49.47 15.51
C ALA A 113 1.40 50.54 14.82
N GLN A 114 2.12 51.39 15.56
CA GLN A 114 3.11 52.29 14.98
C GLN A 114 4.43 51.56 14.66
N ASP A 115 4.80 50.57 15.47
CA ASP A 115 6.01 49.78 15.28
C ASP A 115 5.84 48.77 14.15
N ILE A 116 4.66 48.12 14.12
CA ILE A 116 4.24 47.18 13.08
C ILE A 116 2.96 47.73 12.42
N PRO A 117 3.08 48.53 11.35
CA PRO A 117 1.91 49.08 10.68
C PRO A 117 1.14 47.98 9.93
N PRO A 118 -0.16 48.17 9.65
CA PRO A 118 -0.96 47.20 8.86
C PRO A 118 -0.36 46.89 7.48
N ASP A 119 0.45 47.78 6.94
CA ASP A 119 1.15 47.55 5.68
C ASP A 119 2.20 46.42 5.76
N ALA A 120 2.65 46.10 6.98
CA ALA A 120 3.58 45.01 7.24
C ALA A 120 3.02 43.65 6.85
N ILE A 121 1.70 43.48 6.67
CA ILE A 121 1.09 42.19 6.24
C ILE A 121 0.61 42.19 4.78
N ARG A 122 0.79 43.27 4.02
CA ARG A 122 0.35 43.37 2.61
C ARG A 122 0.94 42.26 1.72
N GLY A 123 0.10 41.36 1.19
CA GLY A 123 0.56 40.26 0.34
C GLY A 123 1.10 39.05 1.11
N LEU A 124 0.91 39.01 2.44
CA LEU A 124 1.13 37.82 3.25
C LEU A 124 -0.20 37.11 3.51
N GLU A 125 -0.30 35.86 3.11
CA GLU A 125 -1.46 34.99 3.31
C GLU A 125 -1.08 33.84 4.25
N ALA A 126 -1.98 33.40 5.12
CA ALA A 126 -1.74 32.26 6.01
C ALA A 126 -2.94 31.30 6.06
N LEU A 127 -2.71 30.01 5.82
CA LEU A 127 -3.76 28.99 5.83
C LEU A 127 -3.37 27.79 6.72
N ALA A 128 -4.22 27.49 7.70
CA ALA A 128 -4.17 26.25 8.45
C ALA A 128 -5.24 25.27 7.93
N LEU A 129 -4.79 24.20 7.28
CA LEU A 129 -5.61 23.23 6.55
C LEU A 129 -5.78 21.94 7.35
N ASP A 130 -6.78 21.12 7.06
CA ASP A 130 -7.19 20.02 7.93
C ASP A 130 -6.16 18.87 7.93
N HIS A 131 -5.60 18.55 6.78
CA HIS A 131 -4.61 17.49 6.61
C HIS A 131 -3.70 17.75 5.40
N GLY A 132 -2.55 17.08 5.33
CA GLY A 132 -1.55 17.37 4.29
C GLY A 132 -2.01 17.15 2.83
N ARG A 133 -3.05 16.35 2.57
CA ARG A 133 -3.65 16.25 1.22
C ARG A 133 -4.32 17.56 0.79
N GLU A 134 -5.15 18.16 1.65
CA GLU A 134 -5.79 19.45 1.38
C GLU A 134 -4.75 20.56 1.26
N GLU A 135 -3.68 20.50 2.07
CA GLU A 135 -2.52 21.38 1.93
C GLU A 135 -1.89 21.30 0.54
N ALA A 136 -1.60 20.10 0.05
CA ALA A 136 -1.05 19.92 -1.27
C ALA A 136 -1.98 20.43 -2.39
N GLU A 137 -3.29 20.17 -2.28
CA GLU A 137 -4.30 20.60 -3.26
C GLU A 137 -4.42 22.13 -3.33
N VAL A 138 -4.45 22.81 -2.17
CA VAL A 138 -4.48 24.27 -2.08
C VAL A 138 -3.21 24.90 -2.66
N ILE A 139 -2.04 24.37 -2.31
CA ILE A 139 -0.75 24.85 -2.86
C ILE A 139 -0.72 24.65 -4.37
N ALA A 140 -1.10 23.47 -4.87
CA ALA A 140 -1.12 23.17 -6.30
C ALA A 140 -2.07 24.12 -7.05
N LEU A 141 -3.25 24.39 -6.48
CA LEU A 141 -4.20 25.34 -7.04
C LEU A 141 -3.63 26.77 -7.08
N ARG A 142 -2.92 27.20 -6.03
CA ARG A 142 -2.27 28.52 -5.98
C ARG A 142 -1.14 28.64 -7.01
N LEU A 143 -0.29 27.61 -7.15
CA LEU A 143 0.77 27.56 -8.16
C LEU A 143 0.18 27.60 -9.57
N ARG A 144 -0.87 26.80 -9.83
CA ARG A 144 -1.60 26.82 -11.10
C ARG A 144 -2.23 28.19 -11.35
N GLY A 145 -2.80 28.83 -10.32
CA GLY A 145 -3.37 30.17 -10.39
C GLY A 145 -2.34 31.23 -10.80
N ALA A 146 -1.07 31.10 -10.37
CA ALA A 146 -0.01 32.01 -10.79
C ALA A 146 0.25 31.97 -12.31
N LEU A 147 -0.08 30.85 -12.98
CA LEU A 147 0.12 30.72 -14.42
C LEU A 147 -0.88 31.52 -15.27
N GLU A 148 -2.02 31.91 -14.69
CA GLU A 148 -3.05 32.74 -15.34
C GLU A 148 -2.53 34.16 -15.64
N GLU A 149 -1.57 34.64 -14.85
CA GLU A 149 -0.88 35.90 -15.11
C GLU A 149 0.34 35.64 -16.00
N ALA A 150 0.38 36.28 -17.18
CA ALA A 150 1.48 36.12 -18.13
C ALA A 150 2.82 36.54 -17.51
N GLY A 151 3.85 35.71 -17.65
CA GLY A 151 5.20 35.99 -17.15
C GLY A 151 5.40 35.75 -15.66
N LYS A 152 4.32 35.68 -14.87
CA LYS A 152 4.40 35.46 -13.41
C LYS A 152 5.02 34.11 -13.08
N THR A 153 5.92 34.14 -12.10
CA THR A 153 6.66 32.99 -11.56
C THR A 153 6.22 32.67 -10.15
N ALA A 154 6.25 31.40 -9.76
CA ALA A 154 5.91 30.99 -8.40
C ALA A 154 6.77 29.81 -7.94
N ALA A 155 7.04 29.74 -6.64
CA ALA A 155 7.73 28.60 -6.06
C ALA A 155 7.07 28.13 -4.76
N LEU A 156 6.98 26.82 -4.60
CA LEU A 156 6.80 26.19 -3.30
C LEU A 156 8.17 25.98 -2.67
N VAL A 157 8.36 26.48 -1.46
CA VAL A 157 9.53 26.22 -0.64
C VAL A 157 9.13 25.38 0.56
N THR A 158 9.65 24.16 0.65
CA THR A 158 9.34 23.26 1.76
C THR A 158 10.46 22.24 2.01
N PRO A 159 10.80 21.95 3.28
CA PRO A 159 11.64 20.82 3.64
C PRO A 159 10.84 19.50 3.71
N ASP A 160 9.50 19.54 3.65
CA ASP A 160 8.66 18.34 3.63
C ASP A 160 8.62 17.74 2.21
N ARG A 161 9.38 16.66 2.04
CA ARG A 161 9.46 15.91 0.77
C ARG A 161 8.16 15.22 0.39
N ALA A 162 7.36 14.79 1.37
CA ALA A 162 6.06 14.19 1.12
C ALA A 162 5.03 15.25 0.68
N LEU A 163 5.12 16.48 1.20
CA LEU A 163 4.31 17.60 0.70
C LEU A 163 4.72 17.98 -0.72
N ALA A 164 6.02 18.15 -0.99
CA ALA A 164 6.55 18.43 -2.34
C ALA A 164 6.04 17.41 -3.38
N ALA A 165 6.18 16.12 -3.10
CA ALA A 165 5.72 15.05 -3.98
C ALA A 165 4.20 15.08 -4.22
N ARG A 166 3.40 15.35 -3.17
CA ARG A 166 1.94 15.47 -3.30
C ARG A 166 1.52 16.68 -4.13
N VAL A 167 2.22 17.81 -3.99
CA VAL A 167 1.95 19.02 -4.80
C VAL A 167 2.29 18.76 -6.27
N ALA A 168 3.46 18.15 -6.55
CA ALA A 168 3.84 17.77 -7.91
C ALA A 168 2.81 16.82 -8.53
N ALA A 169 2.34 15.82 -7.78
CA ALA A 169 1.29 14.91 -8.21
C ALA A 169 -0.07 15.61 -8.42
N ALA A 170 -0.46 16.55 -7.56
CA ALA A 170 -1.70 17.30 -7.73
C ALA A 170 -1.67 18.18 -8.99
N LEU A 171 -0.51 18.75 -9.34
CA LEU A 171 -0.33 19.56 -10.54
C LEU A 171 -0.48 18.77 -11.85
N THR A 172 -0.25 17.44 -11.85
CA THR A 172 -0.43 16.61 -13.05
C THR A 172 -1.87 16.58 -13.53
N ARG A 173 -2.84 16.89 -12.67
CA ARG A 173 -4.26 17.06 -13.05
C ARG A 173 -4.44 18.09 -14.18
N TRP A 174 -3.61 19.12 -14.22
CA TRP A 174 -3.61 20.15 -15.26
C TRP A 174 -2.52 19.94 -16.32
N GLY A 175 -1.88 18.77 -16.34
CA GLY A 175 -0.75 18.49 -17.23
C GLY A 175 0.50 19.32 -16.92
N ILE A 176 0.62 19.86 -15.69
CA ILE A 176 1.76 20.67 -15.28
C ILE A 176 2.80 19.76 -14.63
N ALA A 177 3.94 19.58 -15.31
CA ALA A 177 5.13 18.97 -14.73
C ALA A 177 6.00 20.06 -14.10
N VAL A 178 6.00 20.18 -12.77
CA VAL A 178 6.79 21.19 -12.04
C VAL A 178 8.21 20.69 -11.78
N ASN A 179 9.18 21.61 -11.72
CA ASN A 179 10.54 21.28 -11.33
C ASN A 179 10.66 21.10 -9.82
N ASP A 180 11.06 19.92 -9.38
CA ASP A 180 11.44 19.66 -7.99
C ASP A 180 12.96 19.50 -7.90
N SER A 181 13.63 20.52 -7.34
CA SER A 181 15.09 20.60 -7.30
C SER A 181 15.76 19.49 -6.51
N ALA A 182 15.05 18.88 -5.56
CA ALA A 182 15.58 17.76 -4.79
C ALA A 182 15.63 16.48 -5.64
N GLY A 183 14.81 16.37 -6.69
CA GLY A 183 14.63 15.14 -7.45
C GLY A 183 13.80 14.08 -6.71
N ALA A 184 13.73 12.88 -7.31
CA ALA A 184 13.12 11.70 -6.71
C ALA A 184 14.21 10.67 -6.38
N PRO A 185 14.09 9.91 -5.27
CA PRO A 185 15.03 8.84 -4.98
C PRO A 185 14.88 7.73 -6.03
N LEU A 186 16.00 7.12 -6.44
CA LEU A 186 16.05 6.18 -7.55
C LEU A 186 15.14 4.96 -7.32
N ASP A 187 15.06 4.46 -6.09
CA ASP A 187 14.20 3.34 -5.66
C ASP A 187 12.69 3.66 -5.75
N ALA A 188 12.30 4.93 -5.87
CA ALA A 188 10.92 5.33 -6.11
C ALA A 188 10.58 5.39 -7.61
N LEU A 189 11.58 5.35 -8.49
CA LEU A 189 11.44 5.43 -9.95
C LEU A 189 11.34 4.05 -10.60
N PRO A 190 10.77 3.94 -11.83
CA PRO A 190 10.53 2.66 -12.49
C PRO A 190 11.78 1.77 -12.59
N VAL A 191 12.93 2.30 -13.04
CA VAL A 191 14.16 1.51 -13.15
C VAL A 191 14.68 1.06 -11.78
N GLY A 192 14.73 1.95 -10.78
CA GLY A 192 15.22 1.56 -9.44
C GLY A 192 14.33 0.52 -8.76
N ARG A 193 13.00 0.66 -8.87
CA ARG A 193 12.06 -0.37 -8.41
C ARG A 193 12.32 -1.71 -9.10
N PHE A 194 12.48 -1.70 -10.42
CA PHE A 194 12.76 -2.92 -11.17
C PHE A 194 14.03 -3.64 -10.70
N LEU A 195 15.09 -2.90 -10.39
CA LEU A 195 16.33 -3.45 -9.85
C LEU A 195 16.11 -4.14 -8.49
N VAL A 196 15.44 -3.46 -7.56
CA VAL A 196 15.15 -3.99 -6.21
C VAL A 196 14.26 -5.23 -6.29
N GLU A 197 13.17 -5.15 -7.06
CA GLU A 197 12.21 -6.26 -7.22
C GLU A 197 12.84 -7.47 -7.93
N ALA A 198 13.83 -7.26 -8.81
CA ALA A 198 14.59 -8.36 -9.41
C ALA A 198 15.43 -9.11 -8.38
N ILE A 199 16.08 -8.41 -7.45
CA ILE A 199 16.86 -9.05 -6.39
C ILE A 199 15.93 -9.75 -5.38
N LYS A 200 14.80 -9.13 -5.01
CA LYS A 200 13.77 -9.74 -4.15
C LYS A 200 13.23 -11.04 -4.72
N ALA A 201 12.85 -11.04 -6.00
CA ALA A 201 12.38 -12.25 -6.69
C ALA A 201 13.48 -13.32 -6.83
N ALA A 202 14.75 -12.95 -6.71
CA ALA A 202 15.87 -13.90 -6.70
C ALA A 202 16.16 -14.48 -5.31
N ALA A 203 15.51 -14.00 -4.25
CA ALA A 203 15.69 -14.51 -2.90
C ALA A 203 15.22 -15.97 -2.78
N LYS A 204 15.92 -16.77 -1.96
CA LYS A 204 15.46 -18.15 -1.65
C LYS A 204 14.11 -18.18 -0.93
N SER A 205 13.76 -17.11 -0.23
CA SER A 205 12.47 -16.93 0.44
C SER A 205 11.38 -16.34 -0.45
N ALA A 206 11.68 -16.03 -1.72
CA ALA A 206 10.75 -15.32 -2.60
C ALA A 206 9.42 -16.05 -2.72
N ASP A 207 8.34 -15.29 -2.56
CA ASP A 207 6.97 -15.77 -2.64
C ASP A 207 6.29 -15.37 -3.96
N PRO A 208 5.07 -15.86 -4.25
CA PRO A 208 4.35 -15.48 -5.44
C PRO A 208 4.11 -13.97 -5.59
N ILE A 209 4.06 -13.20 -4.49
CA ILE A 209 3.90 -11.75 -4.53
C ILE A 209 5.20 -11.11 -5.02
N ASP A 210 6.37 -11.56 -4.54
CA ASP A 210 7.67 -11.08 -5.04
C ASP A 210 7.80 -11.32 -6.55
N TYR A 211 7.48 -12.53 -7.01
CA TYR A 211 7.49 -12.84 -8.45
C TYR A 211 6.50 -11.96 -9.21
N LEU A 212 5.25 -11.86 -8.77
CA LEU A 212 4.23 -11.09 -9.50
C LEU A 212 4.52 -9.59 -9.51
N THR A 213 5.14 -9.05 -8.46
CA THR A 213 5.53 -7.64 -8.39
C THR A 213 6.54 -7.31 -9.49
N LEU A 214 7.56 -8.16 -9.65
CA LEU A 214 8.52 -8.03 -10.75
C LEU A 214 7.90 -8.36 -12.11
N LEU A 215 7.19 -9.48 -12.26
CA LEU A 215 6.70 -9.96 -13.55
C LEU A 215 5.59 -9.08 -14.15
N LYS A 216 4.94 -8.23 -13.34
CA LYS A 216 4.00 -7.20 -13.80
C LYS A 216 4.69 -5.88 -14.17
N HIS A 217 5.97 -5.72 -13.81
CA HIS A 217 6.73 -4.53 -14.16
C HIS A 217 6.88 -4.40 -15.69
N PRO A 218 6.69 -3.22 -16.29
CA PRO A 218 6.74 -3.05 -17.75
C PRO A 218 8.07 -3.48 -18.38
N LEU A 219 9.17 -3.38 -17.64
CA LEU A 219 10.49 -3.81 -18.13
C LEU A 219 10.65 -5.33 -18.20
N THR A 220 9.83 -6.12 -17.50
CA THR A 220 9.98 -7.58 -17.52
C THR A 220 9.48 -8.20 -18.82
N ALA A 221 10.38 -8.88 -19.53
CA ALA A 221 10.11 -9.52 -20.82
C ALA A 221 10.85 -10.86 -20.98
N ALA A 222 12.12 -10.94 -20.57
CA ALA A 222 12.94 -12.16 -20.58
C ALA A 222 13.00 -12.90 -21.94
N GLY A 223 13.20 -12.14 -23.02
CA GLY A 223 13.44 -12.65 -24.37
C GLY A 223 12.20 -12.78 -25.27
N ILE A 224 11.02 -12.38 -24.78
CA ILE A 224 9.78 -12.34 -25.57
C ILE A 224 9.19 -10.91 -25.59
N GLY A 225 8.16 -10.67 -26.40
CA GLY A 225 7.49 -9.37 -26.45
C GLY A 225 6.80 -9.02 -25.12
N SER A 226 6.80 -7.74 -24.71
CA SER A 226 6.26 -7.32 -23.40
C SER A 226 4.77 -7.66 -23.20
N ALA A 227 3.95 -7.57 -24.25
CA ALA A 227 2.55 -7.96 -24.19
C ALA A 227 2.37 -9.47 -23.96
N GLN A 228 3.25 -10.28 -24.58
CA GLN A 228 3.25 -11.73 -24.41
C GLN A 228 3.73 -12.12 -23.01
N ALA A 229 4.74 -11.44 -22.47
CA ALA A 229 5.19 -11.61 -21.08
C ALA A 229 4.04 -11.30 -20.10
N GLN A 230 3.31 -10.20 -20.27
CA GLN A 230 2.13 -9.89 -19.44
C GLN A 230 1.03 -10.95 -19.53
N HIS A 231 0.81 -11.53 -20.71
CA HIS A 231 -0.13 -12.64 -20.89
C HIS A 231 0.34 -13.90 -20.14
N CYS A 232 1.62 -14.25 -20.23
CA CYS A 232 2.22 -15.37 -19.51
C CYS A 232 2.15 -15.16 -17.99
N THR A 233 2.46 -13.96 -17.50
CA THR A 233 2.32 -13.57 -16.08
C THR A 233 0.90 -13.78 -15.58
N ARG A 234 -0.12 -13.33 -16.35
CA ARG A 234 -1.52 -13.54 -15.99
C ARG A 234 -1.89 -15.02 -15.94
N SER A 235 -1.43 -15.80 -16.91
CA SER A 235 -1.66 -17.24 -16.95
C SER A 235 -1.05 -17.95 -15.73
N ALA A 236 0.18 -17.60 -15.36
CA ALA A 236 0.85 -18.13 -14.16
C ALA A 236 0.12 -17.71 -12.87
N GLU A 237 -0.31 -16.45 -12.77
CA GLU A 237 -1.11 -15.95 -11.65
C GLU A 237 -2.39 -16.78 -11.46
N GLU A 238 -3.17 -16.94 -12.54
CA GLU A 238 -4.46 -17.62 -12.49
C GLU A 238 -4.35 -19.13 -12.26
N LYS A 239 -3.35 -19.78 -12.86
CA LYS A 239 -3.22 -21.26 -12.84
C LYS A 239 -2.36 -21.79 -11.69
N VAL A 240 -1.40 -21.01 -11.17
CA VAL A 240 -0.38 -21.51 -10.24
C VAL A 240 -0.37 -20.77 -8.91
N TRP A 241 -0.41 -19.44 -8.93
CA TRP A 241 -0.11 -18.62 -7.75
C TRP A 241 -1.33 -18.14 -6.96
N ARG A 242 -2.55 -18.32 -7.49
CA ARG A 242 -3.80 -18.13 -6.76
C ARG A 242 -4.22 -19.38 -6.01
N GLY A 243 -4.79 -19.17 -4.83
CA GLY A 243 -5.12 -20.23 -3.88
C GLY A 243 -3.91 -20.62 -3.05
N VAL A 244 -4.00 -21.80 -2.42
CA VAL A 244 -2.95 -22.29 -1.56
C VAL A 244 -1.68 -22.53 -2.37
N ARG A 245 -0.55 -21.94 -1.97
CA ARG A 245 0.73 -22.13 -2.66
C ARG A 245 1.12 -23.61 -2.71
N ARG A 246 1.40 -24.09 -3.92
CA ARG A 246 1.77 -25.48 -4.23
C ARG A 246 3.21 -25.63 -4.75
N THR A 247 3.87 -24.50 -5.04
CA THR A 247 5.14 -24.47 -5.76
C THR A 247 6.07 -23.47 -5.10
N ASP A 248 7.34 -23.85 -4.92
CA ASP A 248 8.41 -22.96 -4.46
C ASP A 248 9.33 -22.58 -5.62
N GLY A 249 9.26 -21.31 -6.02
CA GLY A 249 10.06 -20.73 -7.09
C GLY A 249 9.55 -20.94 -8.52
N LEU A 250 10.22 -20.27 -9.46
CA LEU A 250 9.81 -20.21 -10.87
C LEU A 250 9.86 -21.57 -11.59
N HIS A 251 10.83 -22.43 -11.24
CA HIS A 251 10.96 -23.73 -11.88
C HIS A 251 9.80 -24.67 -11.54
N SER A 252 9.43 -24.77 -10.26
CA SER A 252 8.30 -25.59 -9.83
C SER A 252 6.97 -25.00 -10.31
N ALA A 253 6.85 -23.66 -10.36
CA ALA A 253 5.73 -22.99 -10.98
C ALA A 253 5.58 -23.37 -12.47
N ALA A 254 6.68 -23.46 -13.21
CA ALA A 254 6.66 -23.90 -14.60
C ALA A 254 6.23 -25.38 -14.75
N ILE A 255 6.62 -26.25 -13.82
CA ILE A 255 6.20 -27.66 -13.81
C ILE A 255 4.70 -27.80 -13.55
N ALA A 256 4.13 -26.94 -12.71
CA ALA A 256 2.69 -26.93 -12.42
C ALA A 256 1.83 -26.39 -13.57
N MET A 257 2.44 -25.78 -14.60
CA MET A 257 1.73 -25.35 -15.80
C MET A 257 1.64 -26.46 -16.85
N GLU A 258 0.55 -26.42 -17.62
CA GLU A 258 0.41 -27.22 -18.84
C GLU A 258 1.47 -26.80 -19.89
N GLU A 259 1.72 -27.66 -20.88
CA GLU A 259 2.59 -27.31 -22.01
C GLU A 259 2.07 -26.09 -22.77
N GLY A 260 2.96 -25.12 -23.02
CA GLY A 260 2.62 -23.87 -23.67
C GLY A 260 3.65 -22.78 -23.44
N GLU A 261 3.37 -21.59 -23.96
CA GLU A 261 4.27 -20.44 -23.94
C GLU A 261 4.62 -20.00 -22.51
N ALA A 262 3.63 -19.94 -21.61
CA ALA A 262 3.85 -19.52 -20.23
C ALA A 262 4.79 -20.47 -19.46
N ARG A 263 4.67 -21.79 -19.69
CA ARG A 263 5.59 -22.79 -19.12
C ARG A 263 7.01 -22.59 -19.63
N ALA A 264 7.18 -22.43 -20.96
CA ALA A 264 8.49 -22.21 -21.57
C ALA A 264 9.14 -20.90 -21.06
N TRP A 265 8.34 -19.85 -20.91
CA TRP A 265 8.79 -18.55 -20.40
C TRP A 265 9.19 -18.61 -18.91
N LEU A 266 8.42 -19.27 -18.05
CA LEU A 266 8.80 -19.49 -16.64
C LEU A 266 10.09 -20.30 -16.51
N LEU A 267 10.30 -21.32 -17.36
CA LEU A 267 11.57 -22.06 -17.40
C LEU A 267 12.74 -21.16 -17.84
N GLN A 268 12.51 -20.24 -18.78
CA GLN A 268 13.51 -19.27 -19.18
C GLN A 268 13.85 -18.29 -18.05
N LEU A 269 12.83 -17.74 -17.38
CA LEU A 269 13.02 -16.92 -16.19
C LEU A 269 13.83 -17.68 -15.12
N ALA A 270 13.44 -18.91 -14.77
CA ALA A 270 14.16 -19.73 -13.80
C ALA A 270 15.66 -19.90 -14.15
N LYS A 271 16.02 -19.96 -15.44
CA LYS A 271 17.43 -19.97 -15.88
C LYS A 271 18.11 -18.61 -15.65
N THR A 272 17.45 -17.51 -15.99
CA THR A 272 17.97 -16.15 -15.78
C THR A 272 18.24 -15.87 -14.30
N PHE A 273 17.35 -16.34 -13.41
CA PHE A 273 17.49 -16.19 -11.95
C PHE A 273 18.53 -17.10 -11.30
N LYS A 274 18.93 -18.18 -11.98
CA LYS A 274 19.77 -19.25 -11.43
C LYS A 274 21.08 -18.74 -10.77
N PRO A 275 21.86 -17.82 -11.38
CA PRO A 275 23.15 -17.40 -10.81
C PRO A 275 23.05 -16.73 -9.43
N ILE A 276 21.99 -15.96 -9.20
CA ILE A 276 21.74 -15.28 -7.92
C ILE A 276 21.05 -16.21 -6.93
N THR A 277 20.00 -16.91 -7.37
CA THR A 277 19.22 -17.81 -6.50
C THR A 277 20.06 -18.95 -5.92
N GLU A 278 20.98 -19.56 -6.69
CA GLU A 278 21.84 -20.64 -6.19
C GLU A 278 22.89 -20.13 -5.20
N ALA A 279 23.41 -18.94 -5.43
CA ALA A 279 24.44 -18.32 -4.59
C ALA A 279 23.86 -17.53 -3.40
N TRP A 280 22.55 -17.56 -3.16
CA TRP A 280 21.89 -16.67 -2.20
C TRP A 280 22.46 -16.73 -0.77
N TYR A 281 22.89 -17.90 -0.32
CA TYR A 281 23.53 -18.08 0.99
C TYR A 281 25.07 -18.09 0.93
N ASP A 282 25.64 -18.00 -0.28
CA ASP A 282 27.08 -17.96 -0.47
C ASP A 282 27.58 -16.55 -0.18
N LYS A 283 28.71 -16.47 0.53
CA LYS A 283 29.39 -15.19 0.75
C LYS A 283 30.21 -14.83 -0.48
N LYS A 284 29.70 -13.89 -1.29
CA LYS A 284 30.34 -13.41 -2.50
C LYS A 284 30.88 -11.99 -2.35
N PRO A 285 31.97 -11.63 -3.06
CA PRO A 285 32.41 -10.24 -3.16
C PRO A 285 31.29 -9.35 -3.73
N LEU A 286 31.18 -8.12 -3.20
CA LEU A 286 30.17 -7.16 -3.62
C LEU A 286 30.19 -6.88 -5.13
N ALA A 287 31.37 -6.79 -5.75
CA ALA A 287 31.51 -6.60 -7.19
C ALA A 287 30.83 -7.72 -8.01
N GLN A 288 30.92 -8.97 -7.54
CA GLN A 288 30.28 -10.11 -8.21
C GLN A 288 28.76 -10.05 -8.05
N TRP A 289 28.25 -9.65 -6.88
CA TRP A 289 26.81 -9.44 -6.70
C TRP A 289 26.27 -8.36 -7.65
N ILE A 290 26.99 -7.26 -7.81
CA ILE A 290 26.62 -6.19 -8.75
C ILE A 290 26.61 -6.71 -10.19
N ASP A 291 27.64 -7.46 -10.60
CA ASP A 291 27.73 -8.05 -11.95
C ASP A 291 26.61 -9.04 -12.21
N ASP A 292 26.31 -9.93 -11.25
CA ASP A 292 25.24 -10.90 -11.33
C ASP A 292 23.87 -10.20 -11.42
N THR A 293 23.66 -9.12 -10.65
CA THR A 293 22.44 -8.30 -10.70
C THR A 293 22.27 -7.62 -12.04
N VAL A 294 23.32 -6.97 -12.58
CA VAL A 294 23.29 -6.33 -13.91
C VAL A 294 22.90 -7.35 -14.98
N ALA A 295 23.54 -8.53 -14.98
CA ALA A 295 23.22 -9.60 -15.91
C ALA A 295 21.77 -10.10 -15.77
N LEU A 296 21.27 -10.23 -14.55
CA LEU A 296 19.87 -10.59 -14.28
C LEU A 296 18.92 -9.55 -14.89
N VAL A 297 19.08 -8.28 -14.56
CA VAL A 297 18.12 -7.24 -14.95
C VAL A 297 18.16 -6.95 -16.45
N GLU A 298 19.32 -7.03 -17.10
CA GLU A 298 19.42 -6.95 -18.56
C GLU A 298 18.77 -8.17 -19.22
N GLY A 299 18.97 -9.36 -18.67
CA GLY A 299 18.31 -10.58 -19.12
C GLY A 299 16.79 -10.49 -19.02
N LEU A 300 16.28 -9.97 -17.91
CA LEU A 300 14.85 -9.73 -17.70
C LEU A 300 14.29 -8.62 -18.60
N ALA A 301 15.06 -7.57 -18.87
CA ALA A 301 14.65 -6.44 -19.69
C ALA A 301 14.62 -6.74 -21.20
N THR A 302 15.37 -7.75 -21.64
CA THR A 302 15.48 -8.13 -23.06
C THR A 302 14.13 -8.57 -23.63
N THR A 303 13.77 -8.06 -24.81
CA THR A 303 12.59 -8.50 -25.59
C THR A 303 13.03 -9.31 -26.81
N ASP A 304 12.07 -9.73 -27.63
CA ASP A 304 12.29 -10.32 -28.95
C ASP A 304 12.86 -9.33 -29.99
N SER A 305 12.72 -8.03 -29.75
CA SER A 305 13.09 -6.95 -30.69
C SER A 305 14.17 -6.00 -30.19
N GLU A 306 14.41 -5.90 -28.89
CA GLU A 306 15.31 -4.93 -28.25
C GLU A 306 16.12 -5.59 -27.14
N ALA A 307 17.44 -5.36 -27.15
CA ALA A 307 18.33 -5.87 -26.10
C ALA A 307 18.07 -5.15 -24.76
N GLY A 308 18.15 -5.89 -23.65
CA GLY A 308 17.85 -5.34 -22.32
C GLY A 308 18.70 -4.14 -21.95
N VAL A 309 19.99 -4.14 -22.30
CA VAL A 309 20.92 -3.02 -22.09
C VAL A 309 20.42 -1.71 -22.72
N ALA A 310 19.86 -1.76 -23.94
CA ALA A 310 19.37 -0.58 -24.65
C ALA A 310 18.03 -0.09 -24.10
N ARG A 311 17.24 -1.01 -23.54
CA ARG A 311 15.91 -0.74 -23.01
C ARG A 311 15.90 -0.27 -21.56
N LEU A 312 16.80 -0.80 -20.74
CA LEU A 312 16.88 -0.58 -19.29
C LEU A 312 17.61 0.71 -18.94
N TRP A 313 18.76 0.97 -19.54
CA TRP A 313 19.66 2.07 -19.16
C TRP A 313 19.42 3.37 -19.94
N ARG A 314 18.19 3.59 -20.41
CA ARG A 314 17.80 4.81 -21.14
C ARG A 314 16.94 5.71 -20.29
N GLY A 315 16.99 7.01 -20.55
CA GLY A 315 16.25 7.99 -19.77
C GLY A 315 16.94 8.30 -18.45
N GLU A 316 16.39 9.26 -17.71
CA GLU A 316 17.08 9.86 -16.55
C GLU A 316 17.27 8.87 -15.39
N ASP A 317 16.30 7.99 -15.14
CA ASP A 317 16.38 6.96 -14.11
C ASP A 317 17.31 5.80 -14.52
N GLY A 318 17.28 5.40 -15.80
CA GLY A 318 18.20 4.42 -16.37
C GLY A 318 19.67 4.87 -16.34
N GLU A 319 19.93 6.11 -16.76
CA GLU A 319 21.27 6.70 -16.74
C GLU A 319 21.80 6.86 -15.31
N ALA A 320 20.97 7.34 -14.38
CA ALA A 320 21.34 7.46 -12.97
C ALA A 320 21.64 6.09 -12.33
N ALA A 321 20.83 5.07 -12.62
CA ALA A 321 21.05 3.71 -12.13
C ALA A 321 22.35 3.11 -12.66
N ALA A 322 22.64 3.28 -13.95
CA ALA A 322 23.88 2.80 -14.57
C ALA A 322 25.12 3.50 -13.98
N ALA A 323 25.05 4.82 -13.80
CA ALA A 323 26.13 5.60 -13.18
C ALA A 323 26.39 5.15 -11.73
N TRP A 324 25.32 4.98 -10.93
CA TRP A 324 25.41 4.54 -9.55
C TRP A 324 25.96 3.11 -9.42
N LEU A 325 25.48 2.16 -10.23
CA LEU A 325 26.00 0.78 -10.22
C LEU A 325 27.49 0.73 -10.60
N ASN A 326 27.93 1.55 -11.56
CA ASN A 326 29.32 1.63 -11.95
C ASN A 326 30.21 2.25 -10.86
N GLU A 327 29.74 3.32 -10.20
CA GLU A 327 30.43 3.91 -9.05
C GLU A 327 30.56 2.88 -7.91
N TRP A 328 29.47 2.19 -7.59
CA TRP A 328 29.43 1.22 -6.50
C TRP A 328 30.30 0.01 -6.79
N ARG A 329 30.34 -0.46 -8.05
CA ARG A 329 31.27 -1.50 -8.51
C ARG A 329 32.73 -1.07 -8.36
N GLY A 330 33.05 0.18 -8.67
CA GLY A 330 34.38 0.74 -8.48
C GLY A 330 34.79 0.84 -7.01
N ALA A 331 33.83 1.12 -6.13
CA ALA A 331 34.04 1.19 -4.68
C ALA A 331 34.00 -0.17 -3.96
N ALA A 332 33.65 -1.26 -4.66
CA ALA A 332 33.50 -2.59 -4.07
C ALA A 332 34.83 -3.27 -3.69
N GLU A 333 35.97 -2.74 -4.15
CA GLU A 333 37.28 -3.30 -3.84
C GLU A 333 37.57 -3.24 -2.33
N GLY A 334 37.91 -4.39 -1.74
CA GLY A 334 38.21 -4.50 -0.31
C GLY A 334 36.98 -4.54 0.61
N PHE A 335 35.76 -4.51 0.07
CA PHE A 335 34.55 -4.72 0.86
C PHE A 335 34.40 -6.18 1.28
N LEU A 336 33.78 -6.43 2.44
CA LEU A 336 33.58 -7.77 2.97
C LEU A 336 32.61 -8.58 2.07
N PRO A 337 32.84 -9.89 1.87
CA PRO A 337 31.87 -10.74 1.19
C PRO A 337 30.52 -10.77 1.92
N LEU A 338 29.44 -10.66 1.14
CA LEU A 338 28.06 -10.62 1.63
C LEU A 338 27.30 -11.85 1.13
N ASP A 339 26.30 -12.30 1.88
CA ASP A 339 25.27 -13.17 1.32
C ASP A 339 24.20 -12.33 0.59
N GLY A 340 23.22 -12.98 -0.02
CA GLY A 340 22.17 -12.31 -0.79
C GLY A 340 21.24 -11.44 0.06
N ALA A 341 21.02 -11.78 1.33
CA ALA A 341 20.16 -11.00 2.21
C ALA A 341 20.84 -9.69 2.64
N ASP A 342 22.10 -9.77 3.04
CA ASP A 342 22.92 -8.59 3.36
C ASP A 342 23.13 -7.71 2.11
N TYR A 343 23.31 -8.32 0.93
CA TYR A 343 23.41 -7.59 -0.33
C TYR A 343 22.12 -6.81 -0.65
N LEU A 344 20.95 -7.45 -0.56
CA LEU A 344 19.66 -6.78 -0.80
C LEU A 344 19.45 -5.59 0.16
N ALA A 345 19.68 -5.79 1.46
CA ALA A 345 19.52 -4.74 2.44
C ALA A 345 20.45 -3.54 2.18
N LEU A 346 21.71 -3.81 1.83
CA LEU A 346 22.67 -2.77 1.46
C LEU A 346 22.28 -2.07 0.15
N PHE A 347 21.79 -2.82 -0.83
CA PHE A 347 21.35 -2.31 -2.13
C PHE A 347 20.20 -1.30 -1.97
N GLU A 348 19.16 -1.64 -1.20
CA GLU A 348 18.02 -0.77 -0.95
C GLU A 348 18.44 0.53 -0.24
N GLU A 349 19.22 0.42 0.84
CA GLU A 349 19.64 1.58 1.64
C GLU A 349 20.51 2.57 0.85
N LEU A 350 21.43 2.06 0.01
CA LEU A 350 22.30 2.92 -0.79
C LEU A 350 21.59 3.51 -2.01
N MET A 351 20.68 2.74 -2.65
CA MET A 351 19.92 3.22 -3.79
C MET A 351 18.98 4.37 -3.40
N HIS A 352 18.39 4.32 -2.21
CA HIS A 352 17.51 5.37 -1.70
C HIS A 352 18.16 6.76 -1.66
N GLN A 353 19.49 6.81 -1.51
CA GLN A 353 20.25 8.06 -1.40
C GLN A 353 20.53 8.70 -2.78
N VAL A 354 20.27 8.00 -3.88
CA VAL A 354 20.51 8.48 -5.23
C VAL A 354 19.33 9.34 -5.69
N ALA A 355 19.51 10.65 -5.70
CA ALA A 355 18.51 11.58 -6.20
C ALA A 355 18.60 11.72 -7.72
N VAL A 356 17.55 11.31 -8.44
CA VAL A 356 17.40 11.51 -9.88
C VAL A 356 16.63 12.80 -10.13
N ARG A 357 17.23 13.68 -10.93
CA ARG A 357 16.70 15.01 -11.23
C ARG A 357 16.40 15.11 -12.72
N PRO A 358 15.18 15.52 -13.10
CA PRO A 358 14.90 15.68 -14.52
C PRO A 358 15.72 16.80 -15.16
N ALA A 359 16.26 16.53 -16.35
CA ALA A 359 17.12 17.44 -17.09
C ALA A 359 16.29 18.45 -17.91
N TYR A 360 15.13 18.04 -18.43
CA TYR A 360 14.28 18.85 -19.31
C TYR A 360 12.78 18.54 -19.12
N GLY A 361 11.90 19.39 -19.68
CA GLY A 361 10.46 19.10 -19.77
C GLY A 361 9.59 19.59 -18.60
N GLN A 362 10.15 20.36 -17.67
CA GLN A 362 9.40 20.95 -16.57
C GLN A 362 8.98 22.40 -16.86
N HIS A 363 7.98 22.87 -16.12
CA HIS A 363 7.37 24.16 -16.33
C HIS A 363 8.32 25.32 -15.94
N PRO A 364 8.70 26.22 -16.87
CA PRO A 364 9.79 27.18 -16.66
C PRO A 364 9.49 28.28 -15.62
N ARG A 365 8.22 28.46 -15.25
CA ARG A 365 7.80 29.50 -14.28
C ARG A 365 7.47 28.96 -12.89
N LEU A 366 7.45 27.64 -12.70
CA LEU A 366 7.08 27.02 -11.43
C LEU A 366 8.20 26.14 -10.91
N SER A 367 8.49 26.26 -9.62
CA SER A 367 9.52 25.46 -8.95
C SER A 367 9.03 24.94 -7.60
N ILE A 368 9.50 23.77 -7.20
CA ILE A 368 9.47 23.25 -5.84
C ILE A 368 10.92 23.21 -5.36
N LEU A 369 11.20 23.87 -4.25
CA LEU A 369 12.53 24.14 -3.75
C LEU A 369 12.68 23.74 -2.28
N GLY A 370 13.85 23.26 -1.89
CA GLY A 370 14.25 23.25 -0.48
C GLY A 370 14.61 24.66 0.01
N PRO A 371 14.57 24.94 1.33
CA PRO A 371 14.90 26.27 1.87
C PRO A 371 16.29 26.77 1.49
N LEU A 372 17.29 25.87 1.43
CA LEU A 372 18.65 26.22 1.01
C LEU A 372 18.74 26.56 -0.48
N GLU A 373 18.00 25.83 -1.32
CA GLU A 373 17.99 25.97 -2.78
C GLU A 373 17.24 27.24 -3.21
N ALA A 374 16.26 27.68 -2.42
CA ALA A 374 15.51 28.91 -2.64
C ALA A 374 16.33 30.19 -2.40
N ARG A 375 17.52 30.09 -1.78
CA ARG A 375 18.36 31.27 -1.53
C ARG A 375 18.79 31.91 -2.85
N LEU A 376 18.73 33.25 -2.89
CA LEU A 376 19.05 34.08 -4.06
C LEU A 376 18.13 33.87 -5.27
N LEU A 377 17.12 33.01 -5.19
CA LEU A 377 16.08 32.89 -6.21
C LEU A 377 14.96 33.89 -5.94
N HIS A 378 14.48 34.53 -7.00
CA HIS A 378 13.36 35.46 -6.94
C HIS A 378 12.17 34.87 -7.69
N HIS A 379 11.03 34.82 -7.03
CA HIS A 379 9.75 34.45 -7.61
C HIS A 379 8.69 35.49 -7.23
N ASP A 380 7.74 35.75 -8.13
CA ASP A 380 6.66 36.71 -7.89
C ASP A 380 5.71 36.24 -6.79
N LEU A 381 5.63 34.93 -6.57
CA LEU A 381 4.91 34.28 -5.47
C LEU A 381 5.80 33.23 -4.80
N ILE A 382 5.94 33.31 -3.49
CA ILE A 382 6.59 32.29 -2.66
C ILE A 382 5.54 31.61 -1.78
N ILE A 383 5.51 30.28 -1.78
CA ILE A 383 4.65 29.50 -0.90
C ILE A 383 5.53 28.78 0.12
N LEU A 384 5.39 29.09 1.41
CA LEU A 384 6.07 28.41 2.50
C LEU A 384 5.19 27.26 3.00
N GLY A 385 5.48 26.04 2.54
CA GLY A 385 4.67 24.85 2.81
C GLY A 385 5.13 24.05 4.02
N GLY A 386 4.18 23.51 4.79
CA GLY A 386 4.44 22.57 5.87
C GLY A 386 4.93 23.21 7.17
N LEU A 387 4.45 24.41 7.54
CA LEU A 387 4.86 25.14 8.75
C LEU A 387 4.37 24.50 10.06
N ASN A 388 4.83 23.28 10.32
CA ASN A 388 4.63 22.50 11.53
C ASN A 388 5.99 22.24 12.21
N GLU A 389 5.98 22.01 13.53
CA GLU A 389 7.19 21.57 14.26
C GLU A 389 7.70 20.22 13.69
N GLY A 390 9.03 20.05 13.72
CA GLY A 390 9.72 18.92 13.07
C GLY A 390 9.91 19.07 11.56
N THR A 391 9.21 20.01 10.91
CA THR A 391 9.38 20.36 9.48
C THR A 391 10.05 21.72 9.33
N TRP A 392 9.48 22.76 9.95
CA TRP A 392 10.06 24.10 10.05
C TRP A 392 10.21 24.48 11.53
N PRO A 393 11.41 24.43 12.12
CA PRO A 393 12.64 23.84 11.60
C PRO A 393 12.58 22.29 11.55
N PRO A 394 13.44 21.63 10.75
CA PRO A 394 13.62 20.18 10.82
C PRO A 394 14.23 19.77 12.17
N ASP A 395 13.87 18.59 12.66
CA ASP A 395 14.47 18.04 13.87
C ASP A 395 15.98 17.87 13.73
N ALA A 396 16.70 18.23 14.79
CA ALA A 396 18.14 18.02 14.88
C ALA A 396 18.41 16.52 15.10
N PRO A 397 19.06 15.82 14.16
CA PRO A 397 19.34 14.40 14.34
C PRO A 397 20.28 14.20 15.52
N VAL A 398 20.01 13.15 16.30
CA VAL A 398 20.91 12.70 17.37
C VAL A 398 22.12 12.05 16.70
N ASP A 399 23.31 12.53 17.06
CA ASP A 399 24.55 11.95 16.54
C ASP A 399 24.87 10.65 17.30
N PRO A 400 25.04 9.52 16.60
CA PRO A 400 25.26 8.24 17.26
C PRO A 400 26.68 8.07 17.83
N TRP A 401 27.64 8.93 17.45
CA TRP A 401 29.04 8.82 17.85
C TRP A 401 29.47 9.93 18.81
N LEU A 402 29.00 11.15 18.59
CA LEU A 402 29.49 12.34 19.28
C LEU A 402 28.39 13.01 20.09
N SER A 403 28.56 12.99 21.42
CA SER A 403 27.69 13.75 22.33
C SER A 403 27.79 15.26 22.07
N ARG A 404 26.73 16.00 22.41
CA ARG A 404 26.70 17.47 22.28
C ARG A 404 27.90 18.16 22.98
N PRO A 405 28.31 17.77 24.21
CA PRO A 405 29.50 18.34 24.86
C PRO A 405 30.79 18.09 24.06
N MET A 406 30.97 16.90 23.48
CA MET A 406 32.15 16.59 22.67
C MET A 406 32.21 17.46 21.42
N LYS A 407 31.08 17.63 20.71
CA LYS A 407 31.01 18.52 19.55
C LYS A 407 31.42 19.94 19.90
N LYS A 408 30.87 20.47 21.00
CA LYS A 408 31.19 21.81 21.49
C LYS A 408 32.68 21.94 21.83
N GLN A 409 33.25 20.98 22.56
CA GLN A 409 34.66 20.99 22.95
C GLN A 409 35.61 20.96 21.74
N TRP A 410 35.22 20.28 20.66
CA TRP A 410 36.00 20.19 19.43
C TRP A 410 35.71 21.32 18.44
N GLY A 411 34.84 22.29 18.79
CA GLY A 411 34.46 23.38 17.90
C GLY A 411 33.64 22.93 16.68
N LEU A 412 32.98 21.76 16.77
CA LEU A 412 32.08 21.27 15.74
C LEU A 412 30.70 21.94 15.85
N PRO A 413 30.02 22.23 14.73
CA PRO A 413 28.67 22.79 14.76
C PRO A 413 27.71 21.91 15.54
N LEU A 414 26.91 22.50 16.44
CA LEU A 414 25.86 21.76 17.11
C LEU A 414 24.65 21.57 16.18
N PRO A 415 23.86 20.49 16.36
CA PRO A 415 22.64 20.24 15.58
C PRO A 415 21.66 21.43 15.60
N GLU A 416 21.57 22.13 16.73
CA GLU A 416 20.70 23.28 16.96
C GLU A 416 20.98 24.45 16.00
N ARG A 417 22.19 24.55 15.45
CA ARG A 417 22.53 25.54 14.42
C ARG A 417 21.64 25.42 13.18
N ARG A 418 21.13 24.22 12.87
CA ARG A 418 20.17 24.02 11.76
C ARG A 418 18.86 24.77 12.01
N ILE A 419 18.45 24.92 13.27
CA ILE A 419 17.28 25.72 13.65
C ILE A 419 17.52 27.19 13.31
N GLY A 420 18.70 27.73 13.65
CA GLY A 420 19.07 29.10 13.31
C GLY A 420 19.12 29.35 11.80
N LEU A 421 19.66 28.40 11.02
CA LEU A 421 19.66 28.50 9.56
C LEU A 421 18.23 28.42 8.98
N SER A 422 17.37 27.55 9.51
CA SER A 422 15.97 27.47 9.09
C SER A 422 15.19 28.73 9.44
N ALA A 423 15.44 29.34 10.61
CA ALA A 423 14.87 30.62 11.01
C ALA A 423 15.30 31.75 10.06
N HIS A 424 16.58 31.77 9.68
CA HIS A 424 17.11 32.71 8.70
C HIS A 424 16.43 32.56 7.33
N ASP A 425 16.29 31.32 6.85
CA ASP A 425 15.65 31.03 5.56
C ASP A 425 14.17 31.41 5.59
N PHE A 426 13.45 31.09 6.68
CA PHE A 426 12.07 31.52 6.89
C PHE A 426 11.94 33.05 6.82
N ALA A 427 12.75 33.79 7.58
CA ALA A 427 12.68 35.26 7.61
C ALA A 427 13.01 35.89 6.25
N CYS A 428 13.99 35.36 5.52
CA CYS A 428 14.32 35.86 4.18
C CYS A 428 13.17 35.61 3.19
N LEU A 429 12.62 34.40 3.17
CA LEU A 429 11.57 34.03 2.23
C LEU A 429 10.23 34.70 2.55
N ALA A 430 9.87 34.82 3.83
CA ALA A 430 8.67 35.52 4.27
C ALA A 430 8.72 37.04 4.00
N SER A 431 9.92 37.60 3.74
CA SER A 431 10.09 39.02 3.38
C SER A 431 9.70 39.35 1.94
N ALA A 432 9.42 38.34 1.11
CA ALA A 432 9.05 38.56 -0.28
C ALA A 432 7.70 39.31 -0.43
N PRO A 433 7.45 40.00 -1.57
CA PRO A 433 6.24 40.80 -1.77
C PRO A 433 4.93 40.01 -1.69
N CYS A 434 4.89 38.80 -2.25
CA CYS A 434 3.72 37.93 -2.21
C CYS A 434 4.11 36.57 -1.64
N VAL A 435 3.58 36.26 -0.45
CA VAL A 435 3.89 35.03 0.29
C VAL A 435 2.61 34.37 0.75
N MET A 436 2.49 33.06 0.53
CA MET A 436 1.46 32.23 1.15
C MET A 436 2.11 31.23 2.10
N MET A 437 1.72 31.25 3.36
CA MET A 437 2.17 30.32 4.38
C MET A 437 1.11 29.25 4.62
N THR A 438 1.48 27.97 4.60
CA THR A 438 0.54 26.87 4.84
C THR A 438 1.03 25.91 5.90
N ARG A 439 0.09 25.29 6.59
CA ARG A 439 0.34 24.14 7.46
C ARG A 439 -0.86 23.19 7.50
N SER A 440 -0.61 21.92 7.81
CA SER A 440 -1.66 20.98 8.18
C SER A 440 -1.90 20.95 9.70
N ARG A 441 -3.17 20.83 10.10
CA ARG A 441 -3.59 20.62 11.50
C ARG A 441 -3.43 19.17 11.94
N ARG A 442 -3.36 18.23 10.98
CA ARG A 442 -3.16 16.80 11.23
C ARG A 442 -2.06 16.23 10.34
N SER A 443 -1.27 15.33 10.91
CA SER A 443 -0.28 14.51 10.20
C SER A 443 -0.38 13.07 10.70
N GLY A 444 -0.44 12.10 9.78
CA GLY A 444 -0.58 10.68 10.13
C GLY A 444 -1.84 10.35 10.96
N GLY A 445 -2.90 11.16 10.86
CA GLY A 445 -4.13 11.02 11.65
C GLY A 445 -4.10 11.71 13.02
N SER A 446 -2.94 12.13 13.50
CA SER A 446 -2.75 12.82 14.78
C SER A 446 -2.71 14.35 14.62
N PRO A 447 -3.09 15.15 15.64
CA PRO A 447 -2.90 16.60 15.62
C PRO A 447 -1.43 16.98 15.43
N ALA A 448 -1.17 17.92 14.53
CA ALA A 448 0.16 18.47 14.28
C ALA A 448 0.35 19.79 15.05
N VAL A 449 1.55 19.99 15.60
CA VAL A 449 1.93 21.20 16.34
C VAL A 449 2.38 22.26 15.33
N PRO A 450 1.88 23.52 15.41
CA PRO A 450 2.36 24.61 14.55
C PRO A 450 3.85 24.84 14.73
N SER A 451 4.54 25.21 13.65
CA SER A 451 5.93 25.68 13.72
C SER A 451 6.08 26.81 14.73
N ARG A 452 7.16 26.83 15.49
CA ARG A 452 7.51 27.98 16.36
C ARG A 452 7.53 29.30 15.60
N PHE A 453 7.91 29.33 14.33
CA PHE A 453 7.93 30.56 13.54
C PHE A 453 6.52 31.08 13.25
N TRP A 454 5.57 30.17 13.08
CA TRP A 454 4.14 30.48 12.96
C TRP A 454 3.61 31.09 14.26
N VAL A 455 3.92 30.45 15.40
CA VAL A 455 3.48 30.91 16.74
C VAL A 455 4.10 32.26 17.10
N GLN A 456 5.39 32.46 16.80
CA GLN A 456 6.07 33.73 17.03
C GLN A 456 5.45 34.85 16.20
N LEU A 457 5.17 34.59 14.91
CA LEU A 457 4.54 35.58 14.04
C LEU A 457 3.15 35.96 14.56
N GLU A 458 2.34 34.97 14.95
CA GLU A 458 1.05 35.18 15.58
C GLU A 458 1.16 36.06 16.83
N THR A 459 2.13 35.78 17.69
CA THR A 459 2.35 36.53 18.93
C THR A 459 2.70 37.99 18.67
N VAL A 460 3.58 38.26 17.70
CA VAL A 460 3.96 39.64 17.31
C VAL A 460 2.79 40.38 16.65
N LEU A 461 2.01 39.70 15.80
CA LEU A 461 0.82 40.30 15.22
C LEU A 461 -0.20 40.67 16.30
N GLN A 462 -0.46 39.76 17.26
CA GLN A 462 -1.37 40.00 18.38
C GLN A 462 -0.92 41.20 19.22
N ALA A 463 0.39 41.29 19.50
CA ALA A 463 0.97 42.43 20.20
C ALA A 463 0.75 43.76 19.45
N ALA A 464 0.82 43.74 18.12
CA ALA A 464 0.52 44.89 17.27
C ALA A 464 -0.99 45.17 17.07
N GLY A 465 -1.87 44.39 17.69
CA GLY A 465 -3.33 44.53 17.56
C GLY A 465 -3.93 43.87 16.32
N MET A 466 -3.20 42.96 15.67
CA MET A 466 -3.64 42.19 14.50
C MET A 466 -3.76 40.69 14.84
N GLY A 467 -4.63 39.97 14.15
CA GLY A 467 -4.74 38.52 14.29
C GLY A 467 -4.08 37.79 13.12
N LEU A 468 -3.87 36.47 13.27
CA LEU A 468 -3.54 35.60 12.13
C LEU A 468 -4.65 35.64 11.06
N ASP A 469 -5.90 35.83 11.48
CA ASP A 469 -7.06 36.03 10.59
C ASP A 469 -6.96 37.31 9.75
N SER A 470 -6.05 38.24 10.08
CA SER A 470 -5.74 39.40 9.24
C SER A 470 -4.91 39.03 8.00
N LEU A 471 -4.27 37.84 7.98
CA LEU A 471 -3.52 37.30 6.84
C LEU A 471 -4.45 36.60 5.84
N VAL A 472 -5.46 37.34 5.38
CA VAL A 472 -6.56 36.82 4.56
C VAL A 472 -6.04 36.33 3.20
N PRO A 473 -6.40 35.11 2.77
CA PRO A 473 -6.07 34.62 1.44
C PRO A 473 -6.65 35.52 0.33
N SER A 474 -5.90 35.72 -0.75
CA SER A 474 -6.34 36.57 -1.87
C SER A 474 -7.57 36.05 -2.62
N GLN A 475 -7.84 34.75 -2.51
CA GLN A 475 -8.96 34.03 -3.09
C GLN A 475 -9.38 32.90 -2.14
N PRO A 476 -10.59 32.32 -2.27
CA PRO A 476 -11.04 31.21 -1.43
C PRO A 476 -10.41 29.87 -1.85
N TRP A 477 -9.07 29.79 -1.85
CA TRP A 477 -8.31 28.64 -2.34
C TRP A 477 -8.73 27.31 -1.71
N ARG A 478 -9.01 27.31 -0.40
CA ARG A 478 -9.52 26.13 0.32
C ARG A 478 -10.87 25.66 -0.20
N ASP A 479 -11.79 26.59 -0.42
CA ASP A 479 -13.15 26.26 -0.80
C ASP A 479 -13.18 25.79 -2.26
N TRP A 480 -12.37 26.41 -3.13
CA TRP A 480 -12.14 25.89 -4.48
C TRP A 480 -11.51 24.51 -4.47
N ALA A 481 -10.48 24.27 -3.64
CA ALA A 481 -9.85 22.95 -3.55
C ALA A 481 -10.85 21.86 -3.17
N ARG A 482 -11.72 22.11 -2.18
CA ARG A 482 -12.80 21.20 -1.79
C ARG A 482 -13.85 21.01 -2.89
N ALA A 483 -14.20 22.08 -3.60
CA ALA A 483 -15.19 22.04 -4.67
C ALA A 483 -14.70 21.23 -5.90
N MET A 484 -13.39 21.21 -6.19
CA MET A 484 -12.84 20.49 -7.36
C MET A 484 -13.15 18.99 -7.40
N ASP A 485 -13.33 18.37 -6.24
CA ASP A 485 -13.64 16.94 -6.09
C ASP A 485 -15.08 16.70 -5.64
N THR A 486 -15.87 17.76 -5.50
CA THR A 486 -17.28 17.68 -5.13
C THR A 486 -18.12 17.54 -6.41
N PRO A 487 -18.87 16.43 -6.59
CA PRO A 487 -19.75 16.28 -7.76
C PRO A 487 -20.83 17.37 -7.79
N ASP A 488 -21.25 17.76 -8.98
CA ASP A 488 -22.37 18.69 -9.13
C ASP A 488 -23.70 18.03 -8.68
N GLY A 489 -24.47 18.76 -7.88
CA GLY A 489 -25.81 18.36 -7.45
C GLY A 489 -25.87 17.62 -6.11
N ALA A 490 -27.09 17.35 -5.65
CA ALA A 490 -27.31 16.58 -4.43
C ALA A 490 -27.06 15.08 -4.67
N PRO A 491 -26.59 14.33 -3.65
CA PRO A 491 -26.47 12.88 -3.75
C PRO A 491 -27.82 12.24 -4.13
N ALA A 492 -27.82 11.44 -5.20
CA ALA A 492 -29.00 10.66 -5.58
C ALA A 492 -29.00 9.33 -4.80
N PRO A 493 -30.00 9.07 -3.92
CA PRO A 493 -30.08 7.80 -3.21
C PRO A 493 -30.31 6.67 -4.21
N CYS A 494 -29.59 5.56 -4.04
CA CYS A 494 -29.79 4.33 -4.81
C CYS A 494 -30.38 3.24 -3.92
N LEU A 495 -31.13 2.32 -4.52
CA LEU A 495 -31.68 1.16 -3.82
C LEU A 495 -30.70 -0.02 -3.86
N PRO A 496 -30.83 -1.00 -2.95
CA PRO A 496 -30.07 -2.23 -3.01
C PRO A 496 -30.22 -2.94 -4.37
N PRO A 497 -29.15 -3.56 -4.90
CA PRO A 497 -29.24 -4.31 -6.14
C PRO A 497 -30.32 -5.41 -6.11
N ALA A 498 -31.29 -5.31 -7.01
CA ALA A 498 -32.41 -6.24 -7.16
C ALA A 498 -32.64 -6.60 -8.65
N PRO A 499 -31.65 -7.24 -9.32
CA PRO A 499 -31.73 -7.52 -10.75
C PRO A 499 -32.82 -8.56 -11.07
N CYS A 500 -33.57 -8.33 -12.15
CA CYS A 500 -34.57 -9.26 -12.70
C CYS A 500 -34.08 -9.76 -14.07
N PRO A 501 -33.15 -10.73 -14.14
CA PRO A 501 -32.63 -11.22 -15.41
C PRO A 501 -33.74 -11.89 -16.25
N PRO A 502 -33.68 -11.82 -17.59
CA PRO A 502 -34.66 -12.47 -18.45
C PRO A 502 -34.62 -13.99 -18.26
N LEU A 503 -35.75 -14.67 -18.43
CA LEU A 503 -35.89 -16.11 -18.19
C LEU A 503 -34.85 -16.95 -18.95
N ALA A 504 -34.53 -16.58 -20.18
CA ALA A 504 -33.54 -17.28 -21.00
C ALA A 504 -32.11 -17.25 -20.42
N ALA A 505 -31.81 -16.29 -19.54
CA ALA A 505 -30.49 -16.17 -18.89
C ALA A 505 -30.44 -16.83 -17.50
N ARG A 506 -31.58 -17.28 -16.96
CA ARG A 506 -31.66 -17.93 -15.64
C ARG A 506 -31.08 -19.35 -15.70
N PRO A 507 -30.46 -19.85 -14.62
CA PRO A 507 -29.87 -21.19 -14.61
C PRO A 507 -30.94 -22.27 -14.78
N THR A 508 -30.70 -23.21 -15.68
CA THR A 508 -31.51 -24.43 -15.87
C THR A 508 -30.93 -25.63 -15.12
N ARG A 509 -29.81 -25.45 -14.42
CA ARG A 509 -29.17 -26.47 -13.59
C ARG A 509 -28.58 -25.84 -12.34
N LEU A 510 -28.88 -26.42 -11.17
CA LEU A 510 -28.30 -26.01 -9.88
C LEU A 510 -27.88 -27.24 -9.07
N SER A 511 -26.88 -27.11 -8.21
CA SER A 511 -26.51 -28.17 -7.26
C SER A 511 -27.40 -28.16 -6.01
N VAL A 512 -27.47 -29.28 -5.28
CA VAL A 512 -28.15 -29.37 -3.98
C VAL A 512 -27.66 -28.31 -2.98
N THR A 513 -26.37 -28.00 -2.97
CA THR A 513 -25.76 -26.95 -2.14
C THR A 513 -26.14 -25.54 -2.61
N GLU A 514 -26.32 -25.36 -3.91
CA GLU A 514 -26.76 -24.10 -4.50
C GLU A 514 -28.23 -23.81 -4.22
N ILE A 515 -29.08 -24.81 -3.98
CA ILE A 515 -30.48 -24.55 -3.56
C ILE A 515 -30.53 -23.83 -2.20
N GLY A 516 -29.71 -24.25 -1.23
CA GLY A 516 -29.57 -23.53 0.04
C GLY A 516 -29.02 -22.10 -0.15
N THR A 517 -28.08 -21.93 -1.09
CA THR A 517 -27.58 -20.60 -1.47
C THR A 517 -28.67 -19.77 -2.14
N TRP A 518 -29.51 -20.36 -2.98
CA TRP A 518 -30.58 -19.66 -3.69
C TRP A 518 -31.67 -19.17 -2.73
N LEU A 519 -31.99 -19.95 -1.69
CA LEU A 519 -32.91 -19.56 -0.64
C LEU A 519 -32.38 -18.40 0.22
N SER A 520 -31.10 -18.45 0.58
CA SER A 520 -30.48 -17.49 1.50
C SER A 520 -29.93 -16.23 0.82
N ASN A 521 -29.47 -16.37 -0.43
CA ASN A 521 -28.83 -15.33 -1.23
C ASN A 521 -29.03 -15.58 -2.74
N PRO A 522 -30.23 -15.27 -3.29
CA PRO A 522 -30.47 -15.32 -4.72
C PRO A 522 -29.43 -14.54 -5.54
N TYR A 523 -28.97 -13.37 -5.07
CA TYR A 523 -27.98 -12.57 -5.78
C TYR A 523 -26.69 -13.36 -6.09
N ALA A 524 -26.26 -14.27 -5.22
CA ALA A 524 -25.12 -15.15 -5.50
C ALA A 524 -25.35 -16.07 -6.69
N ILE A 525 -26.58 -16.58 -6.86
CA ILE A 525 -26.97 -17.38 -8.04
C ILE A 525 -26.95 -16.51 -9.31
N TYR A 526 -27.46 -15.28 -9.21
CA TYR A 526 -27.38 -14.31 -10.31
C TYR A 526 -25.93 -14.02 -10.71
N ALA A 527 -25.06 -13.66 -9.76
CA ALA A 527 -23.67 -13.34 -10.04
C ALA A 527 -22.90 -14.55 -10.61
N LYS A 528 -23.10 -15.74 -10.04
CA LYS A 528 -22.38 -16.95 -10.42
C LYS A 528 -22.83 -17.54 -11.77
N HIS A 529 -24.14 -17.65 -11.99
CA HIS A 529 -24.69 -18.38 -13.15
C HIS A 529 -25.13 -17.46 -14.29
N VAL A 530 -25.65 -16.27 -13.98
CA VAL A 530 -26.13 -15.31 -15.00
C VAL A 530 -24.98 -14.42 -15.47
N LEU A 531 -24.28 -13.75 -14.55
CA LEU A 531 -23.12 -12.91 -14.89
C LEU A 531 -21.83 -13.71 -15.11
N LYS A 532 -21.80 -14.99 -14.71
CA LYS A 532 -20.64 -15.89 -14.83
C LYS A 532 -19.40 -15.37 -14.12
N LEU A 533 -19.60 -14.63 -13.03
CA LEU A 533 -18.52 -14.13 -12.20
C LEU A 533 -18.07 -15.21 -11.23
N LYS A 534 -16.77 -15.40 -11.10
CA LYS A 534 -16.16 -16.26 -10.09
C LYS A 534 -15.20 -15.41 -9.27
N LYS A 535 -15.29 -15.53 -7.95
CA LYS A 535 -14.29 -14.95 -7.06
C LYS A 535 -12.96 -15.64 -7.33
N LEU A 536 -11.93 -14.83 -7.59
CA LEU A 536 -10.58 -15.34 -7.68
C LEU A 536 -10.07 -15.63 -6.28
N GLU A 537 -9.43 -16.78 -6.11
CA GLU A 537 -8.73 -17.10 -4.88
C GLU A 537 -7.62 -16.05 -4.61
N PRO A 538 -7.33 -15.71 -3.35
CA PRO A 538 -6.21 -14.84 -3.01
C PRO A 538 -4.88 -15.39 -3.54
N ILE A 539 -3.93 -14.49 -3.78
CA ILE A 539 -2.55 -14.88 -4.13
C ILE A 539 -1.88 -15.42 -2.86
N ASP A 540 -1.15 -16.53 -2.99
CA ASP A 540 -0.46 -17.21 -1.88
C ASP A 540 -1.35 -17.40 -0.63
N ALA A 541 -2.53 -17.97 -0.83
CA ALA A 541 -3.47 -18.16 0.27
C ALA A 541 -2.91 -19.14 1.31
N PRO A 542 -3.05 -18.88 2.62
CA PRO A 542 -2.70 -19.85 3.64
C PRO A 542 -3.65 -21.07 3.56
N PRO A 543 -3.17 -22.29 3.83
CA PRO A 543 -4.01 -23.48 3.91
C PRO A 543 -5.17 -23.29 4.89
N SER A 544 -6.39 -23.57 4.43
CA SER A 544 -7.63 -23.38 5.18
C SER A 544 -8.20 -24.70 5.71
N MET A 545 -9.18 -24.60 6.63
CA MET A 545 -9.93 -25.80 7.06
C MET A 545 -10.77 -26.42 5.93
N ALA A 546 -11.10 -25.66 4.88
CA ALA A 546 -11.77 -26.22 3.71
C ALA A 546 -10.82 -27.15 2.94
N ASP A 547 -9.55 -26.76 2.77
CA ASP A 547 -8.52 -27.60 2.15
C ASP A 547 -8.30 -28.89 2.95
N PHE A 548 -8.21 -28.78 4.29
CA PHE A 548 -8.16 -29.95 5.17
C PHE A 548 -9.38 -30.86 4.96
N GLY A 549 -10.58 -30.29 4.83
CA GLY A 549 -11.80 -31.01 4.49
C GLY A 549 -11.68 -31.79 3.19
N THR A 550 -11.26 -31.13 2.11
CA THR A 550 -11.08 -31.78 0.80
C THR A 550 -10.08 -32.94 0.86
N ILE A 551 -8.97 -32.79 1.59
CA ILE A 551 -7.96 -33.85 1.79
C ILE A 551 -8.58 -35.05 2.53
N VAL A 552 -9.33 -34.78 3.61
CA VAL A 552 -9.99 -35.83 4.39
C VAL A 552 -11.01 -36.59 3.55
N HIS A 553 -11.86 -35.90 2.79
CA HIS A 553 -12.84 -36.57 1.91
C HIS A 553 -12.16 -37.46 0.87
N ALA A 554 -11.08 -36.99 0.23
CA ALA A 554 -10.35 -37.77 -0.75
C ALA A 554 -9.72 -39.04 -0.13
N ALA A 555 -9.16 -38.94 1.08
CA ALA A 555 -8.60 -40.09 1.79
C ALA A 555 -9.68 -41.10 2.20
N LEU A 556 -10.83 -40.62 2.69
CA LEU A 556 -11.96 -41.49 3.05
C LEU A 556 -12.59 -42.15 1.82
N GLU A 557 -12.73 -41.43 0.71
CA GLU A 557 -13.23 -41.99 -0.54
C GLU A 557 -12.38 -43.18 -1.00
N ALA A 558 -11.06 -43.01 -1.00
CA ALA A 558 -10.13 -44.06 -1.38
C ALA A 558 -10.21 -45.26 -0.41
N TYR A 559 -10.29 -44.98 0.90
CA TYR A 559 -10.35 -46.03 1.93
C TYR A 559 -11.65 -46.84 1.93
N VAL A 560 -12.81 -46.21 1.76
CA VAL A 560 -14.10 -46.92 1.84
C VAL A 560 -14.25 -47.96 0.72
N LYS A 561 -13.54 -47.79 -0.40
CA LYS A 561 -13.48 -48.73 -1.54
C LYS A 561 -12.58 -49.95 -1.26
N GLU A 562 -11.80 -49.96 -0.18
CA GLU A 562 -10.92 -51.07 0.17
C GLU A 562 -11.68 -52.25 0.78
N ALA A 563 -11.18 -53.46 0.50
CA ALA A 563 -11.69 -54.69 1.07
C ALA A 563 -11.13 -54.96 2.49
N ASP A 564 -9.87 -54.57 2.73
CA ASP A 564 -9.19 -54.75 4.02
C ASP A 564 -9.38 -53.51 4.90
N LEU A 565 -9.86 -53.71 6.13
CA LEU A 565 -10.08 -52.65 7.09
C LEU A 565 -8.87 -52.54 8.01
N GLY A 566 -8.40 -51.31 8.23
CA GLY A 566 -7.28 -51.08 9.12
C GLY A 566 -6.85 -49.63 9.17
N VAL A 567 -6.43 -49.18 10.35
CA VAL A 567 -5.99 -47.80 10.57
C VAL A 567 -4.80 -47.47 9.68
N GLU A 568 -3.84 -48.38 9.53
CA GLU A 568 -2.67 -48.18 8.68
C GLU A 568 -3.02 -48.02 7.19
N VAL A 569 -4.10 -48.67 6.72
CA VAL A 569 -4.58 -48.54 5.34
C VAL A 569 -5.15 -47.13 5.11
N LEU A 570 -5.97 -46.62 6.03
CA LEU A 570 -6.48 -45.24 5.97
C LEU A 570 -5.35 -44.20 6.12
N LEU A 571 -4.35 -44.48 6.97
CA LEU A 571 -3.17 -43.61 7.08
C LEU A 571 -2.33 -43.60 5.81
N ALA A 572 -2.25 -44.69 5.06
CA ALA A 572 -1.56 -44.72 3.76
C ALA A 572 -2.28 -43.82 2.73
N HIS A 573 -3.61 -43.94 2.62
CA HIS A 573 -4.42 -43.06 1.77
C HIS A 573 -4.34 -41.59 2.22
N GLY A 574 -4.31 -41.36 3.54
CA GLY A 574 -4.02 -40.06 4.13
C GLY A 574 -2.67 -39.50 3.66
N ARG A 575 -1.57 -40.25 3.77
CA ARG A 575 -0.23 -39.80 3.34
C ARG A 575 -0.23 -39.39 1.86
N ALA A 576 -0.90 -40.15 1.00
CA ALA A 576 -1.04 -39.81 -0.42
C ALA A 576 -1.82 -38.49 -0.62
N ALA A 577 -2.94 -38.31 0.08
CA ALA A 577 -3.76 -37.10 -0.02
C ALA A 577 -3.07 -35.84 0.57
N PHE A 578 -2.25 -36.01 1.61
CA PHE A 578 -1.47 -34.94 2.24
C PHE A 578 -0.16 -34.61 1.51
N ALA A 579 0.27 -35.42 0.53
CA ALA A 579 1.55 -35.24 -0.17
C ALA A 579 1.79 -33.81 -0.71
N PRO A 580 0.79 -33.08 -1.26
CA PRO A 580 0.98 -31.69 -1.70
C PRO A 580 1.34 -30.69 -0.60
N PHE A 581 1.19 -31.08 0.67
CA PHE A 581 1.46 -30.26 1.85
C PHE A 581 2.64 -30.78 2.69
N ALA A 582 3.31 -31.85 2.26
CA ALA A 582 4.36 -32.52 3.02
C ALA A 582 5.52 -31.58 3.41
N ASP A 583 5.90 -30.67 2.50
CA ASP A 583 6.98 -29.69 2.71
C ASP A 583 6.57 -28.49 3.58
N ARG A 584 5.42 -28.58 4.27
CA ARG A 584 4.92 -27.55 5.19
C ARG A 584 4.87 -28.10 6.61
N PRO A 585 6.00 -28.06 7.35
CA PRO A 585 6.08 -28.62 8.70
C PRO A 585 4.99 -28.09 9.64
N GLN A 586 4.67 -26.79 9.54
CA GLN A 586 3.65 -26.17 10.39
C GLN A 586 2.25 -26.75 10.12
N VAL A 587 1.86 -26.88 8.84
CA VAL A 587 0.54 -27.42 8.46
C VAL A 587 0.45 -28.90 8.85
N MET A 588 1.48 -29.67 8.52
CA MET A 588 1.56 -31.10 8.84
C MET A 588 1.53 -31.35 10.36
N ALA A 589 2.24 -30.54 11.16
CA ALA A 589 2.26 -30.66 12.61
C ALA A 589 0.87 -30.50 13.26
N PHE A 590 -0.04 -29.73 12.64
CA PHE A 590 -1.41 -29.56 13.15
C PHE A 590 -2.42 -30.50 12.51
N TRP A 591 -2.32 -30.73 11.20
CA TRP A 591 -3.33 -31.48 10.45
C TRP A 591 -3.12 -32.98 10.51
N TRP A 592 -1.87 -33.47 10.50
CA TRP A 592 -1.60 -34.91 10.51
C TRP A 592 -2.05 -35.59 11.82
N PRO A 593 -1.71 -35.08 13.03
CA PRO A 593 -2.20 -35.68 14.29
C PRO A 593 -3.71 -35.57 14.48
N ARG A 594 -4.35 -34.63 13.77
CA ARG A 594 -5.82 -34.52 13.70
C ARG A 594 -6.40 -35.63 12.83
N PHE A 595 -5.81 -35.86 11.66
CA PHE A 595 -6.18 -36.94 10.76
C PHE A 595 -6.00 -38.31 11.40
N GLU A 596 -4.89 -38.57 12.10
CA GLU A 596 -4.63 -39.85 12.77
C GLU A 596 -5.70 -40.21 13.81
N ARG A 597 -6.12 -39.25 14.63
CA ARG A 597 -7.19 -39.46 15.63
C ARG A 597 -8.55 -39.69 14.99
N MET A 598 -8.82 -39.02 13.87
CA MET A 598 -10.05 -39.21 13.11
C MET A 598 -10.04 -40.60 12.44
N ALA A 599 -8.91 -41.01 11.86
CA ALA A 599 -8.74 -42.30 11.20
C ALA A 599 -8.94 -43.47 12.16
N ALA A 600 -8.36 -43.41 13.37
CA ALA A 600 -8.53 -44.46 14.38
C ALA A 600 -10.02 -44.69 14.74
N TRP A 601 -10.77 -43.60 14.93
CA TRP A 601 -12.21 -43.71 15.20
C TRP A 601 -13.00 -44.16 13.97
N PHE A 602 -12.72 -43.60 12.81
CA PHE A 602 -13.44 -43.91 11.57
C PHE A 602 -13.34 -45.40 11.25
N VAL A 603 -12.15 -45.98 11.38
CA VAL A 603 -11.91 -47.40 11.12
C VAL A 603 -12.65 -48.28 12.12
N ALA A 604 -12.55 -48.01 13.43
CA ALA A 604 -13.25 -48.77 14.45
C ALA A 604 -14.78 -48.72 14.26
N HIS A 605 -15.29 -47.55 13.87
CA HIS A 605 -16.70 -47.35 13.58
C HIS A 605 -17.14 -48.08 12.30
N GLU A 606 -16.31 -48.06 11.25
CA GLU A 606 -16.53 -48.80 10.01
C GLU A 606 -16.58 -50.32 10.25
N GLU A 607 -15.66 -50.85 11.06
CA GLU A 607 -15.64 -52.25 11.47
C GLU A 607 -16.93 -52.66 12.20
N GLU A 608 -17.38 -51.84 13.16
CA GLU A 608 -18.62 -52.09 13.89
C GLU A 608 -19.85 -52.09 12.95
N ARG A 609 -19.91 -51.16 12.01
CA ARG A 609 -21.01 -51.06 11.04
C ARG A 609 -21.04 -52.27 10.10
N ARG A 610 -19.89 -52.67 9.54
CA ARG A 610 -19.80 -53.86 8.67
C ARG A 610 -20.14 -55.15 9.43
N ALA A 611 -19.77 -55.24 10.71
CA ALA A 611 -20.17 -56.36 11.57
C ALA A 611 -21.69 -56.46 11.79
N LYS A 612 -22.40 -55.32 11.75
CA LYS A 612 -23.87 -55.25 11.82
C LYS A 612 -24.57 -55.45 10.46
N GLY A 613 -23.80 -55.77 9.40
CA GLY A 613 -24.33 -55.97 8.05
C GLY A 613 -24.58 -54.66 7.28
N ILE A 614 -24.08 -53.53 7.77
CA ILE A 614 -24.17 -52.25 7.07
C ILE A 614 -22.94 -52.10 6.18
N THR A 615 -23.13 -51.94 4.87
CA THR A 615 -22.02 -51.89 3.90
C THR A 615 -22.13 -50.70 2.96
N PRO A 616 -21.01 -50.10 2.50
CA PRO A 616 -21.05 -49.02 1.54
C PRO A 616 -21.68 -49.47 0.22
N LEU A 617 -22.77 -48.83 -0.20
CA LEU A 617 -23.40 -49.03 -1.50
C LEU A 617 -22.72 -48.15 -2.56
N ALA A 618 -22.47 -46.88 -2.20
CA ALA A 618 -21.85 -45.92 -3.10
C ALA A 618 -21.10 -44.82 -2.35
N VAL A 619 -20.06 -44.28 -2.98
CA VAL A 619 -19.23 -43.20 -2.44
C VAL A 619 -18.99 -42.19 -3.55
N GLU A 620 -19.13 -40.90 -3.25
CA GLU A 620 -18.96 -39.79 -4.20
C GLU A 620 -19.86 -39.92 -5.45
N ALA A 621 -21.02 -40.59 -5.30
CA ALA A 621 -21.95 -40.86 -6.39
C ALA A 621 -22.66 -39.59 -6.85
N LYS A 622 -22.68 -39.40 -8.17
CA LYS A 622 -23.29 -38.24 -8.82
C LYS A 622 -24.71 -38.58 -9.27
N GLY A 623 -25.61 -37.61 -9.15
CA GLY A 623 -26.98 -37.77 -9.61
C GLY A 623 -27.54 -36.51 -10.26
N LEU A 624 -28.60 -36.72 -11.03
CA LEU A 624 -29.34 -35.67 -11.72
C LEU A 624 -30.84 -35.98 -11.68
N LEU A 625 -31.63 -35.06 -11.11
CA LEU A 625 -33.08 -35.15 -11.02
C LEU A 625 -33.72 -33.93 -11.71
N SER A 626 -34.75 -34.15 -12.53
CA SER A 626 -35.43 -33.08 -13.27
C SER A 626 -36.67 -32.57 -12.55
N PHE A 627 -36.80 -31.24 -12.46
CA PHE A 627 -37.95 -30.50 -11.93
C PHE A 627 -38.49 -29.57 -13.02
N GLY A 628 -38.98 -30.15 -14.13
CA GLY A 628 -39.46 -29.38 -15.27
C GLY A 628 -38.34 -28.60 -15.96
N SER A 629 -38.30 -27.27 -15.77
CA SER A 629 -37.31 -26.39 -16.41
C SER A 629 -35.96 -26.34 -15.69
N LEU A 630 -35.87 -26.85 -14.46
CA LEU A 630 -34.64 -26.91 -13.65
C LEU A 630 -34.18 -28.36 -13.47
N SER A 631 -32.90 -28.62 -13.66
CA SER A 631 -32.26 -29.89 -13.28
C SER A 631 -31.47 -29.73 -11.98
N LEU A 632 -31.82 -30.52 -10.98
CA LEU A 632 -31.12 -30.61 -9.71
C LEU A 632 -29.96 -31.61 -9.83
N SER A 633 -28.75 -31.15 -9.59
CA SER A 633 -27.56 -32.00 -9.54
C SER A 633 -27.06 -32.19 -8.11
N GLY A 634 -26.60 -33.39 -7.79
CA GLY A 634 -26.18 -33.73 -6.44
C GLY A 634 -25.00 -34.68 -6.48
N ARG A 635 -24.21 -34.63 -5.42
CA ARG A 635 -23.19 -35.62 -5.13
C ARG A 635 -23.35 -36.02 -3.67
N VAL A 636 -23.50 -37.31 -3.43
CA VAL A 636 -23.53 -37.87 -2.08
C VAL A 636 -22.12 -38.27 -1.69
N ASP A 637 -21.65 -37.87 -0.50
CA ASP A 637 -20.33 -38.27 -0.03
C ASP A 637 -20.30 -39.80 0.17
N ARG A 638 -21.30 -40.35 0.86
CA ARG A 638 -21.47 -41.78 1.06
C ARG A 638 -22.91 -42.22 1.25
N MET A 639 -23.25 -43.37 0.67
CA MET A 639 -24.52 -44.08 0.84
C MET A 639 -24.25 -45.50 1.31
N ASP A 640 -24.79 -45.87 2.47
CA ASP A 640 -24.64 -47.19 3.08
C ASP A 640 -25.93 -48.00 2.95
N LEU A 641 -25.84 -49.27 2.57
CA LEU A 641 -26.94 -50.23 2.58
C LEU A 641 -27.03 -50.90 3.95
N GLY A 642 -28.19 -50.78 4.60
CA GLY A 642 -28.52 -51.43 5.85
C GLY A 642 -28.88 -52.91 5.69
N ALA A 643 -28.89 -53.64 6.80
CA ALA A 643 -29.27 -55.06 6.83
C ALA A 643 -30.76 -55.30 6.48
N ASP A 644 -31.58 -54.26 6.59
CA ASP A 644 -33.00 -54.21 6.23
C ASP A 644 -33.24 -53.87 4.75
N GLY A 645 -32.19 -53.55 3.99
CA GLY A 645 -32.26 -53.20 2.58
C GLY A 645 -32.53 -51.72 2.30
N ALA A 646 -32.73 -50.89 3.33
CA ALA A 646 -32.83 -49.45 3.20
C ALA A 646 -31.45 -48.78 3.29
N VAL A 647 -31.32 -47.55 2.78
CA VAL A 647 -30.05 -46.83 2.74
C VAL A 647 -29.95 -45.71 3.76
N GLU A 648 -28.74 -45.48 4.26
CA GLU A 648 -28.35 -44.30 5.02
C GLU A 648 -27.53 -43.35 4.14
N ILE A 649 -27.92 -42.08 4.09
CA ILE A 649 -27.17 -41.02 3.39
C ILE A 649 -26.30 -40.29 4.41
N ILE A 650 -25.00 -40.25 4.13
CA ILE A 650 -23.98 -39.71 5.02
C ILE A 650 -23.28 -38.54 4.32
N ASP A 651 -23.21 -37.40 5.00
CA ASP A 651 -22.40 -36.24 4.60
C ASP A 651 -21.31 -36.00 5.66
N TYR A 652 -20.07 -35.96 5.19
CA TYR A 652 -18.90 -35.79 6.05
C TYR A 652 -18.67 -34.31 6.35
N LYS A 653 -18.55 -33.98 7.64
CA LYS A 653 -18.25 -32.61 8.10
C LYS A 653 -16.96 -32.61 8.92
N THR A 654 -15.94 -31.92 8.40
CA THR A 654 -14.69 -31.63 9.13
C THR A 654 -14.77 -30.36 9.99
N GLY A 655 -15.82 -29.56 9.80
CA GLY A 655 -16.12 -28.34 10.55
C GLY A 655 -17.38 -28.46 11.42
N ALA A 656 -18.03 -27.33 11.68
CA ALA A 656 -19.29 -27.31 12.43
C ALA A 656 -20.43 -27.93 11.61
N VAL A 657 -21.19 -28.83 12.23
CA VAL A 657 -22.42 -29.39 11.66
C VAL A 657 -23.56 -28.36 11.75
N PRO A 658 -24.45 -28.27 10.75
CA PRO A 658 -25.64 -27.42 10.84
C PRO A 658 -26.49 -27.70 12.08
N LYS A 659 -27.15 -26.67 12.62
CA LYS A 659 -28.05 -26.83 13.77
C LYS A 659 -29.30 -27.59 13.34
N LEU A 660 -29.73 -28.55 14.17
CA LEU A 660 -30.96 -29.34 13.96
C LEU A 660 -32.18 -28.47 13.67
N THR A 661 -32.30 -27.30 14.31
CA THR A 661 -33.40 -26.36 14.09
C THR A 661 -33.42 -25.75 12.69
N GLN A 662 -32.25 -25.48 12.08
CA GLN A 662 -32.17 -24.95 10.71
C GLN A 662 -32.49 -26.02 9.66
N VAL A 663 -32.04 -27.25 9.91
CA VAL A 663 -32.35 -28.42 9.07
C VAL A 663 -33.86 -28.69 9.11
N MET A 664 -34.47 -28.76 10.30
CA MET A 664 -35.92 -28.97 10.45
C MET A 664 -36.77 -27.83 9.86
N ALA A 665 -36.26 -26.59 9.92
CA ALA A 665 -36.91 -25.45 9.31
C ALA A 665 -36.82 -25.44 7.77
N GLY A 666 -36.01 -26.32 7.16
CA GLY A 666 -35.84 -26.42 5.70
C GLY A 666 -34.86 -25.41 5.11
N TYR A 667 -34.04 -24.75 5.94
CA TYR A 667 -33.03 -23.79 5.47
C TYR A 667 -31.73 -24.45 5.01
N GLU A 668 -31.53 -25.72 5.35
CA GLU A 668 -30.42 -26.56 4.90
C GLU A 668 -30.97 -27.82 4.21
N PRO A 669 -31.50 -27.70 2.97
CA PRO A 669 -32.22 -28.79 2.32
C PRO A 669 -31.30 -29.88 1.72
N GLN A 670 -29.98 -29.78 1.89
CA GLN A 670 -28.99 -30.61 1.19
C GLN A 670 -29.25 -32.13 1.36
N LEU A 671 -29.33 -32.63 2.61
CA LEU A 671 -29.54 -34.06 2.87
C LEU A 671 -30.93 -34.54 2.41
N ALA A 672 -31.98 -33.74 2.63
CA ALA A 672 -33.34 -34.09 2.22
C ALA A 672 -33.46 -34.15 0.68
N LEU A 673 -32.78 -33.27 -0.05
CA LEU A 673 -32.73 -33.30 -1.50
C LEU A 673 -31.92 -34.48 -2.03
N LEU A 674 -30.80 -34.85 -1.39
CA LEU A 674 -30.05 -36.06 -1.74
C LEU A 674 -30.87 -37.34 -1.48
N ALA A 675 -31.65 -37.37 -0.39
CA ALA A 675 -32.59 -38.45 -0.08
C ALA A 675 -33.67 -38.59 -1.14
N LEU A 676 -34.28 -37.46 -1.52
CA LEU A 676 -35.24 -37.41 -2.62
C LEU A 676 -34.64 -37.93 -3.94
N MET A 677 -33.38 -37.59 -4.24
CA MET A 677 -32.67 -38.10 -5.41
C MET A 677 -32.42 -39.61 -5.33
N ALA A 678 -32.14 -40.16 -4.15
CA ALA A 678 -31.94 -41.60 -3.95
C ALA A 678 -33.25 -42.38 -4.13
N GLN A 679 -34.35 -41.88 -3.55
CA GLN A 679 -35.70 -42.44 -3.71
C GLN A 679 -36.16 -42.43 -5.16
N ALA A 680 -35.73 -41.44 -5.95
CA ALA A 680 -36.04 -41.34 -7.38
C ALA A 680 -35.12 -42.16 -8.30
N GLY A 681 -34.10 -42.85 -7.76
CA GLY A 681 -33.09 -43.54 -8.58
C GLY A 681 -32.26 -42.59 -9.47
N ALA A 682 -32.02 -41.37 -9.00
CA ALA A 682 -31.39 -40.31 -9.79
C ALA A 682 -29.85 -40.38 -9.80
N PHE A 683 -29.24 -41.32 -9.06
CA PHE A 683 -27.79 -41.50 -9.00
C PHE A 683 -27.30 -42.50 -10.06
N GLU A 684 -26.15 -42.21 -10.67
CA GLU A 684 -25.58 -43.03 -11.73
C GLU A 684 -25.32 -44.48 -11.26
N GLY A 685 -25.98 -45.45 -11.89
CA GLY A 685 -25.78 -46.87 -11.61
C GLY A 685 -26.43 -47.37 -10.32
N ILE A 686 -27.34 -46.59 -9.70
CA ILE A 686 -28.03 -46.94 -8.46
C ILE A 686 -29.53 -46.94 -8.71
N GLU A 687 -30.17 -48.10 -8.55
CA GLU A 687 -31.64 -48.24 -8.61
C GLU A 687 -32.31 -47.46 -7.46
N PRO A 688 -33.59 -47.06 -7.58
CA PRO A 688 -34.35 -46.40 -6.52
C PRO A 688 -34.18 -47.08 -5.15
N GLN A 689 -33.78 -46.32 -4.14
CA GLN A 689 -33.55 -46.81 -2.78
C GLN A 689 -34.52 -46.21 -1.77
N GLU A 690 -35.03 -47.04 -0.86
CA GLU A 690 -35.70 -46.55 0.35
C GLU A 690 -34.66 -45.96 1.30
N VAL A 691 -34.86 -44.72 1.76
CA VAL A 691 -33.90 -44.02 2.63
C VAL A 691 -34.40 -44.07 4.07
N ALA A 692 -33.72 -44.83 4.94
CA ALA A 692 -34.10 -45.01 6.34
C ALA A 692 -33.41 -44.04 7.29
N LYS A 693 -32.29 -43.41 6.88
CA LYS A 693 -31.52 -42.53 7.77
C LYS A 693 -30.73 -41.44 7.03
N LEU A 694 -30.72 -40.23 7.60
CA LEU A 694 -29.89 -39.10 7.14
C LEU A 694 -28.93 -38.68 8.24
N SER A 695 -27.63 -38.61 7.92
CA SER A 695 -26.60 -38.42 8.93
C SER A 695 -25.54 -37.40 8.53
N TYR A 696 -25.22 -36.50 9.45
CA TYR A 696 -23.96 -35.75 9.39
C TYR A 696 -22.92 -36.43 10.28
N TRP A 697 -21.75 -36.69 9.72
CA TRP A 697 -20.62 -37.23 10.46
C TRP A 697 -19.62 -36.12 10.77
N ALA A 698 -19.59 -35.69 12.03
CA ALA A 698 -18.66 -34.68 12.54
C ALA A 698 -17.30 -35.32 12.84
N LEU A 699 -16.48 -35.49 11.79
CA LEU A 699 -15.22 -36.24 11.83
C LEU A 699 -14.18 -35.70 12.84
N MET A 700 -14.32 -34.43 13.23
CA MET A 700 -13.38 -33.72 14.11
C MET A 700 -13.90 -33.46 15.53
N GLU A 701 -15.10 -33.94 15.87
CA GLU A 701 -15.71 -33.72 17.18
C GLU A 701 -14.99 -34.55 18.27
N LYS A 702 -14.75 -33.96 19.44
CA LYS A 702 -14.02 -34.64 20.53
C LYS A 702 -14.89 -35.63 21.28
N LYS A 703 -16.20 -35.39 21.29
CA LYS A 703 -17.21 -36.19 21.97
C LYS A 703 -17.78 -37.21 20.99
N GLU A 704 -17.53 -38.50 21.23
CA GLU A 704 -17.98 -39.58 20.34
C GLU A 704 -19.50 -39.55 20.14
N GLU A 705 -20.27 -39.24 21.19
CA GLU A 705 -21.72 -39.13 21.15
C GLU A 705 -22.26 -37.98 20.29
N LYS A 706 -21.37 -37.11 19.79
CA LYS A 706 -21.70 -36.00 18.89
C LYS A 706 -21.09 -36.16 17.49
N ARG A 707 -20.38 -37.26 17.22
CA ARG A 707 -19.78 -37.53 15.91
C ARG A 707 -20.81 -37.95 14.89
N GLU A 708 -21.89 -38.59 15.31
CA GLU A 708 -23.06 -38.86 14.48
C GLU A 708 -24.21 -37.97 14.91
N MET A 709 -24.70 -37.16 13.97
CA MET A 709 -25.97 -36.46 14.13
C MET A 709 -26.95 -37.04 13.14
N ASN A 710 -27.97 -37.72 13.66
CA ASN A 710 -29.02 -38.34 12.86
C ASN A 710 -30.21 -37.39 12.78
N PHE A 711 -30.75 -37.24 11.58
CA PHE A 711 -31.87 -36.37 11.28
C PHE A 711 -33.04 -37.21 10.78
N ALA A 712 -34.21 -36.88 11.31
CA ALA A 712 -35.54 -37.42 10.99
C ALA A 712 -36.03 -38.61 11.84
N ASN A 713 -37.28 -38.47 12.30
CA ASN A 713 -38.16 -39.58 12.68
C ASN A 713 -39.13 -39.94 11.52
N ASP A 714 -39.17 -39.12 10.45
CA ASP A 714 -40.05 -39.23 9.28
C ASP A 714 -39.33 -38.60 8.06
N ILE A 715 -38.64 -39.44 7.28
CA ILE A 715 -37.81 -39.00 6.14
C ILE A 715 -38.67 -38.66 4.92
N ASP A 716 -39.73 -39.43 4.69
CA ASP A 716 -40.64 -39.21 3.57
C ASP A 716 -41.30 -37.84 3.66
N ALA A 717 -41.78 -37.43 4.85
CA ALA A 717 -42.31 -36.08 5.04
C ALA A 717 -41.28 -34.97 4.79
N GLN A 718 -39.99 -35.22 5.09
CA GLN A 718 -38.93 -34.25 4.81
C GLN A 718 -38.56 -34.16 3.33
N CYS A 719 -38.49 -35.31 2.64
CA CYS A 719 -38.32 -35.37 1.20
C CYS A 719 -39.46 -34.65 0.47
N GLU A 720 -40.70 -34.86 0.91
CA GLU A 720 -41.87 -34.21 0.33
C GLU A 720 -41.84 -32.70 0.54
N LYS A 721 -41.56 -32.25 1.77
CA LYS A 721 -41.41 -30.83 2.09
C LYS A 721 -40.28 -30.17 1.28
N ALA A 722 -39.16 -30.88 1.08
CA ALA A 722 -38.05 -30.38 0.26
C ALA A 722 -38.42 -30.29 -1.22
N ARG A 723 -39.18 -31.27 -1.74
CA ARG A 723 -39.73 -31.27 -3.10
C ARG A 723 -40.68 -30.08 -3.32
N GLU A 724 -41.69 -29.95 -2.47
CA GLU A 724 -42.67 -28.85 -2.51
C GLU A 724 -41.97 -27.48 -2.41
N GLY A 725 -41.00 -27.35 -1.49
CA GLY A 725 -40.23 -26.12 -1.33
C GLY A 725 -39.40 -25.74 -2.56
N LEU A 726 -38.77 -26.73 -3.21
CA LEU A 726 -38.02 -26.50 -4.45
C LEU A 726 -38.95 -26.15 -5.62
N GLU A 727 -40.08 -26.84 -5.77
CA GLU A 727 -41.08 -26.54 -6.79
C GLU A 727 -41.66 -25.13 -6.63
N ALA A 728 -41.97 -24.72 -5.39
CA ALA A 728 -42.42 -23.36 -5.10
C ALA A 728 -41.35 -22.31 -5.43
N LEU A 729 -40.08 -22.60 -5.12
CA LEU A 729 -38.96 -21.71 -5.44
C LEU A 729 -38.79 -21.56 -6.97
N ILE A 730 -38.87 -22.67 -7.71
CA ILE A 730 -38.85 -22.65 -9.19
C ILE A 730 -40.02 -21.82 -9.72
N ALA A 731 -41.23 -21.99 -9.19
CA ALA A 731 -42.40 -21.24 -9.62
C ALA A 731 -42.25 -19.72 -9.37
N VAL A 732 -41.73 -19.32 -8.21
CA VAL A 732 -41.43 -17.92 -7.90
C VAL A 732 -40.45 -17.35 -8.93
N PHE A 733 -39.34 -18.03 -9.17
CA PHE A 733 -38.34 -17.58 -10.15
C PHE A 733 -38.66 -17.95 -11.60
N ALA A 734 -39.89 -18.40 -11.90
CA ALA A 734 -40.40 -18.46 -13.26
C ALA A 734 -41.06 -17.12 -13.68
N ASP A 735 -41.35 -16.23 -12.73
CA ASP A 735 -41.84 -14.89 -13.02
C ASP A 735 -40.68 -13.95 -13.45
N PRO A 736 -40.74 -13.35 -14.66
CA PRO A 736 -39.76 -12.36 -15.11
C PRO A 736 -39.54 -11.20 -14.14
N ALA A 737 -40.55 -10.82 -13.35
CA ALA A 737 -40.49 -9.69 -12.42
C ALA A 737 -39.75 -10.01 -11.11
N THR A 738 -39.50 -11.28 -10.80
CA THR A 738 -38.85 -11.67 -9.54
C THR A 738 -37.39 -11.21 -9.47
N PRO A 739 -37.01 -10.42 -8.44
CA PRO A 739 -35.65 -9.95 -8.26
C PRO A 739 -34.76 -10.98 -7.56
N TYR A 740 -33.49 -11.02 -7.96
CA TYR A 740 -32.45 -11.78 -7.27
C TYR A 740 -31.78 -10.90 -6.20
N THR A 741 -32.37 -10.83 -5.00
CA THR A 741 -31.85 -10.02 -3.88
C THR A 741 -30.77 -10.76 -3.07
N ALA A 742 -29.92 -10.04 -2.32
CA ALA A 742 -28.72 -10.62 -1.70
C ALA A 742 -28.95 -11.34 -0.37
N VAL A 743 -29.83 -10.83 0.49
CA VAL A 743 -30.21 -11.50 1.75
C VAL A 743 -31.70 -11.24 1.96
N PRO A 744 -32.59 -12.05 1.36
CA PRO A 744 -34.04 -11.84 1.47
C PRO A 744 -34.54 -11.93 2.92
N LYS A 745 -33.85 -12.72 3.75
CA LYS A 745 -34.18 -12.98 5.15
C LYS A 745 -32.89 -12.90 6.00
N PRO A 746 -32.76 -11.92 6.91
CA PRO A 746 -31.55 -11.77 7.75
C PRO A 746 -31.23 -13.00 8.61
N GLN A 747 -32.26 -13.73 9.05
CA GLN A 747 -32.13 -14.91 9.92
C GLN A 747 -31.40 -16.09 9.27
N VAL A 748 -31.31 -16.10 7.94
CA VAL A 748 -30.69 -17.18 7.14
C VAL A 748 -29.51 -16.67 6.32
N GLN A 749 -28.96 -15.52 6.70
CA GLN A 749 -27.80 -14.94 6.03
C GLN A 749 -26.65 -15.95 6.02
N PRO A 750 -26.03 -16.20 4.85
CA PRO A 750 -24.94 -17.16 4.77
C PRO A 750 -23.72 -16.62 5.52
N ARG A 751 -23.02 -17.52 6.22
CA ARG A 751 -21.79 -17.19 6.98
C ARG A 751 -20.68 -16.65 6.08
N PHE A 752 -20.65 -17.08 4.82
CA PHE A 752 -19.70 -16.62 3.81
C PHE A 752 -20.49 -16.14 2.58
N ASN A 753 -20.16 -14.94 2.08
CA ASN A 753 -20.80 -14.36 0.91
C ASN A 753 -19.74 -13.75 -0.01
N ASP A 754 -19.35 -14.51 -1.03
CA ASP A 754 -18.34 -14.09 -2.01
C ASP A 754 -18.75 -12.87 -2.84
N TYR A 755 -20.05 -12.57 -2.91
CA TYR A 755 -20.60 -11.47 -3.68
C TYR A 755 -21.07 -10.30 -2.81
N ALA A 756 -20.73 -10.28 -1.52
CA ALA A 756 -21.15 -9.21 -0.59
C ALA A 756 -20.75 -7.81 -1.06
N HIS A 757 -19.55 -7.68 -1.64
CA HIS A 757 -19.08 -6.42 -2.23
C HIS A 757 -19.90 -6.05 -3.48
N LEU A 758 -20.13 -7.01 -4.37
CA LEU A 758 -20.89 -6.80 -5.62
C LEU A 758 -22.36 -6.43 -5.34
N SER A 759 -22.95 -7.03 -4.30
CA SER A 759 -24.30 -6.71 -3.85
C SER A 759 -24.35 -5.49 -2.91
N ARG A 760 -23.21 -4.84 -2.64
CA ARG A 760 -23.07 -3.67 -1.76
C ARG A 760 -23.66 -3.88 -0.37
N LEU A 761 -23.60 -5.10 0.16
CA LEU A 761 -24.36 -5.51 1.36
C LEU A 761 -24.05 -4.63 2.59
N ALA A 762 -22.78 -4.23 2.76
CA ALA A 762 -22.33 -3.40 3.87
C ALA A 762 -22.99 -2.01 3.88
N GLU A 763 -23.39 -1.48 2.73
CA GLU A 763 -24.03 -0.17 2.60
C GLU A 763 -25.49 -0.19 3.07
N TRP A 764 -26.13 -1.36 3.04
CA TRP A 764 -27.55 -1.53 3.36
C TRP A 764 -27.78 -2.12 4.76
N GLY A 765 -26.78 -2.79 5.34
CA GLY A 765 -26.89 -3.50 6.61
C GLY A 765 -27.15 -2.60 7.84
N GLY A 766 -26.94 -1.28 7.73
CA GLY A 766 -27.30 -0.29 8.76
C GLY A 766 -28.64 0.43 8.53
N ALA A 767 -29.29 0.24 7.38
CA ALA A 767 -30.46 1.03 6.97
C ALA A 767 -31.81 0.40 7.35
N GLN A 768 -31.84 -0.78 7.99
CA GLN A 768 -33.08 -1.49 8.32
C GLN A 768 -33.59 -1.32 9.77
N GLU A 769 -32.93 -0.52 10.62
CA GLU A 769 -33.46 -0.17 11.96
C GLU A 769 -34.31 1.11 11.99
N GLY A 770 -34.57 1.77 10.85
CA GLY A 770 -35.23 3.08 10.79
C GLY A 770 -36.64 3.07 10.17
N GLY A 771 -37.51 2.13 10.55
CA GLY A 771 -38.82 2.00 9.88
C GLY A 771 -39.92 1.32 10.68
N GLU A 772 -40.05 1.59 11.98
CA GLU A 772 -41.31 1.48 12.72
C GLU A 772 -41.36 2.63 13.76
N GLU A 773 -42.07 3.70 13.41
CA GLU A 773 -42.90 4.48 14.36
C GLU A 773 -44.38 4.17 14.05
#